data_AF-A0A0L0DB76-F1
#
_entry.id   AF-A0A0L0DB76-F1
#
_cell.length_a   1.000
_cell.length_b   1.000
_cell.length_c   1.000
_cell.angle_alpha   90.00
_cell.angle_beta   90.00
_cell.angle_gamma   90.00
#
_symmetry.space_group_name_H-M   'P 1'
#
loop_
_entity.id
_entity.type
_entity.pdbx_description
1 polymer ?
#
loop_
_entity_poly.entity_id
_entity_poly.type
_entity_poly.pdbx_seq_one_letter_code
_entity_poly.pdbx_strand_id
1 'polypeptide(L)'
;MAQDRPKLTVDIIRKLPKVDLHRHLDGSVRVETVVELAEEQGVCLPTNDLEELRALIEVDNDCESLVEYLRGFTIVNSVAQKPYALTRMFFEACEDAVADGLRYVEIRFAPILHVNELMSLTQVMEAVCEGKAMAEYHLPITARIILCGMRHMPPETTMSVAELAWRYRNRGVVAFDLAGPESGFASSKHKAAFELVRKQMLKMTVHSGEAAGAESILDAIRYCGAHRIGHGTTLGDSPELLAYVVNRGIPLEVCPTSNLQTKAVSALADHPLKSYLEANVCVTINTDNPRISGVTLSDELMVCHTELGMDLAQIVRIIDNGFSATFLERGTKKRMRAEALYQTVSILRSEGFDVSPIVNDPHYYSAAVNFHKSLQDPYWGTASQPAISRDLVAALPKIDAHRRVAGSASLDVVWKHFADAVTDDSCPVTAAAVLGLDPPQDAPATWLPDRAVFDALVESSDTHTPGSTSVAKRVFNLALQTRDAIADSVADIFASAAADNYLYIELVLEPSFHTGRGLTMAHIVDATLDAIASASESTGVLAGLVLAVSVSPATLCDPLVFREIAELAVARKGPVSGVGALAPSTSPLKTTATTRPPLTFSRTLPCRSSSPPVRSRPRPSSLRSLTAAPTASPAASRFTRSRSCSTTSPTSASRSSSASPTSSSSTPQTPTCSPRRRSSSSSTTRSPSRSAPSAPPCTPPSSWTRSLTLSSAQTSTSRTCSSSLPAASMPSLPRTT
;
A
#
# COMPACT_ATOMS: atom_id res chain seq x y z
N MET A 1 7.74 40.39 -29.98
CA MET A 1 6.38 39.94 -29.61
C MET A 1 6.55 38.77 -28.68
N ALA A 2 6.16 38.90 -27.40
CA ALA A 2 6.13 37.73 -26.52
C ALA A 2 5.10 36.77 -27.11
N GLN A 3 5.53 35.59 -27.57
CA GLN A 3 4.59 34.53 -27.92
C GLN A 3 3.74 34.26 -26.68
N ASP A 4 2.41 34.36 -26.85
CA ASP A 4 1.45 34.14 -25.79
C ASP A 4 1.66 32.69 -25.30
N ARG A 5 2.13 32.52 -24.06
CA ARG A 5 2.35 31.18 -23.51
C ARG A 5 0.98 30.50 -23.41
N PRO A 6 0.86 29.21 -23.76
CA PRO A 6 -0.40 28.50 -23.62
C PRO A 6 -0.85 28.55 -22.15
N LYS A 7 -2.11 28.92 -21.93
CA LYS A 7 -2.74 28.96 -20.60
C LYS A 7 -3.54 27.69 -20.40
N LEU A 8 -3.43 27.09 -19.22
CA LEU A 8 -4.27 25.94 -18.88
C LEU A 8 -5.71 26.44 -18.68
N THR A 9 -6.65 25.90 -19.45
CA THR A 9 -8.08 26.23 -19.37
C THR A 9 -8.89 25.00 -18.96
N VAL A 10 -10.11 25.23 -18.48
CA VAL A 10 -11.00 24.13 -18.05
C VAL A 10 -11.31 23.20 -19.23
N ASP A 11 -11.43 23.72 -20.45
CA ASP A 11 -11.66 22.91 -21.65
C ASP A 11 -10.48 22.00 -21.99
N ILE A 12 -9.25 22.48 -21.75
CA ILE A 12 -8.04 21.65 -21.90
C ILE A 12 -8.04 20.55 -20.82
N ILE A 13 -8.31 20.90 -19.57
CA ILE A 13 -8.41 19.93 -18.46
C ILE A 13 -9.49 18.88 -18.75
N ARG A 14 -10.64 19.29 -19.29
CA ARG A 14 -11.75 18.40 -19.64
C ARG A 14 -11.34 17.34 -20.67
N LYS A 15 -10.47 17.69 -21.62
CA LYS A 15 -9.90 16.74 -22.60
C LYS A 15 -8.96 15.72 -21.96
N LEU A 16 -8.29 16.06 -20.85
CA LEU A 16 -7.34 15.16 -20.19
C LEU A 16 -8.08 13.94 -19.61
N PRO A 17 -7.53 12.72 -19.74
CA PRO A 17 -8.08 11.55 -19.09
C PRO A 17 -7.91 11.66 -17.58
N LYS A 18 -9.02 11.55 -16.85
CA LYS A 18 -9.04 11.67 -15.38
C LYS A 18 -9.75 10.49 -14.73
N VAL A 19 -9.59 10.37 -13.42
CA VAL A 19 -10.36 9.43 -12.59
C VAL A 19 -10.96 10.15 -11.40
N ASP A 20 -12.10 9.69 -10.92
CA ASP A 20 -12.69 10.15 -9.66
C ASP A 20 -12.90 8.97 -8.72
N LEU A 21 -12.15 8.96 -7.62
CA LEU A 21 -12.07 7.90 -6.64
C LEU A 21 -12.96 8.15 -5.42
N HIS A 22 -13.46 9.37 -5.26
CA HIS A 22 -14.28 9.80 -4.13
C HIS A 22 -15.47 10.60 -4.64
N ARG A 23 -16.50 9.86 -5.04
CA ARG A 23 -17.74 10.40 -5.60
C ARG A 23 -18.94 9.67 -5.03
N HIS A 24 -19.82 10.36 -4.31
CA HIS A 24 -21.03 9.75 -3.78
C HIS A 24 -22.15 9.73 -4.82
N LEU A 25 -22.92 8.64 -4.85
CA LEU A 25 -24.04 8.46 -5.77
C LEU A 25 -25.17 9.47 -5.49
N ASP A 26 -25.56 9.56 -4.23
CA ASP A 26 -26.57 10.49 -3.71
C ASP A 26 -26.11 11.96 -3.79
N GLY A 27 -24.81 12.21 -3.84
CA GLY A 27 -24.24 13.52 -4.17
C GLY A 27 -24.12 13.84 -5.66
N SER A 28 -24.50 12.90 -6.56
CA SER A 28 -24.32 13.01 -8.01
C SER A 28 -25.62 13.18 -8.80
N VAL A 29 -26.78 13.29 -8.15
CA VAL A 29 -28.10 13.28 -8.81
C VAL A 29 -28.47 14.66 -9.36
N ARG A 30 -28.85 14.72 -10.64
CA ARG A 30 -29.32 15.94 -11.31
C ARG A 30 -30.63 16.43 -10.67
N VAL A 31 -30.79 17.74 -10.50
CA VAL A 31 -32.01 18.33 -9.91
C VAL A 31 -33.24 17.99 -10.75
N GLU A 32 -33.09 18.00 -12.08
CA GLU A 32 -34.14 17.64 -13.03
C GLU A 32 -34.60 16.18 -12.82
N THR A 33 -33.66 15.28 -12.56
CA THR A 33 -33.97 13.88 -12.24
C THR A 33 -34.68 13.75 -10.90
N VAL A 34 -34.35 14.58 -9.90
CA VAL A 34 -35.10 14.61 -8.63
C VAL A 34 -36.56 14.99 -8.87
N VAL A 35 -36.82 16.00 -9.69
CA VAL A 35 -38.18 16.43 -10.05
C VAL A 35 -38.94 15.31 -10.77
N GLU A 36 -38.36 14.74 -11.82
CA GLU A 36 -39.00 13.67 -12.60
C GLU A 36 -39.31 12.43 -11.73
N LEU A 37 -38.35 12.01 -10.90
CA LEU A 37 -38.55 10.88 -10.00
C LEU A 37 -39.57 11.19 -8.90
N ALA A 38 -39.65 12.43 -8.41
CA ALA A 38 -40.65 12.82 -7.43
C ALA A 38 -42.06 12.74 -8.01
N GLU A 39 -42.26 13.24 -9.24
CA GLU A 39 -43.52 13.14 -9.96
C GLU A 39 -43.93 11.68 -10.20
N GLU A 40 -43.01 10.84 -10.70
CA GLU A 40 -43.26 9.42 -10.94
C GLU A 40 -43.59 8.64 -9.65
N GLN A 41 -43.01 9.04 -8.53
CA GLN A 41 -43.15 8.33 -7.25
C GLN A 41 -44.25 8.89 -6.36
N GLY A 42 -44.81 10.06 -6.70
CA GLY A 42 -45.74 10.80 -5.84
C GLY A 42 -45.09 11.33 -4.56
N VAL A 43 -43.79 11.68 -4.62
CA VAL A 43 -43.05 12.26 -3.49
C VAL A 43 -43.26 13.77 -3.48
N CYS A 44 -43.67 14.32 -2.34
CA CYS A 44 -43.81 15.77 -2.19
C CYS A 44 -42.43 16.42 -1.98
N LEU A 45 -42.01 17.25 -2.91
CA LEU A 45 -40.82 18.10 -2.78
C LEU A 45 -41.12 19.36 -1.97
N PRO A 46 -40.10 19.99 -1.35
CA PRO A 46 -40.28 21.21 -0.56
C PRO A 46 -40.74 22.42 -1.39
N THR A 47 -40.49 22.40 -2.70
CA THR A 47 -40.91 23.40 -3.68
C THR A 47 -41.08 22.73 -5.05
N ASN A 48 -41.89 23.34 -5.92
CA ASN A 48 -42.05 22.94 -7.32
C ASN A 48 -41.27 23.87 -8.28
N ASP A 49 -40.65 24.93 -7.76
CA ASP A 49 -39.76 25.79 -8.54
C ASP A 49 -38.37 25.16 -8.65
N LEU A 50 -37.86 25.03 -9.88
CA LEU A 50 -36.60 24.33 -10.15
C LEU A 50 -35.39 25.06 -9.57
N GLU A 51 -35.38 26.39 -9.59
CA GLU A 51 -34.27 27.20 -9.10
C GLU A 51 -34.24 27.20 -7.56
N GLU A 52 -35.40 27.33 -6.93
CA GLU A 52 -35.52 27.17 -5.47
C GLU A 52 -35.10 25.76 -5.04
N LEU A 53 -35.50 24.71 -5.77
CA LEU A 53 -35.09 23.35 -5.46
C LEU A 53 -33.59 23.15 -5.64
N ARG A 54 -33.00 23.74 -6.69
CA ARG A 54 -31.55 23.73 -6.92
C ARG A 54 -30.82 24.36 -5.74
N ALA A 55 -31.26 25.53 -5.27
CA ALA A 55 -30.68 26.19 -4.10
C ALA A 55 -30.84 25.43 -2.76
N LEU A 56 -31.76 24.46 -2.69
CA LEU A 56 -31.93 23.59 -1.53
C LEU A 56 -31.06 22.31 -1.59
N ILE A 57 -30.64 21.90 -2.78
CA ILE A 57 -29.83 20.71 -3.02
C ILE A 57 -28.35 21.07 -3.14
N GLU A 58 -28.04 22.11 -3.92
CA GLU A 58 -26.71 22.64 -4.12
C GLU A 58 -26.32 23.57 -2.97
N VAL A 59 -25.03 23.61 -2.68
CA VAL A 59 -24.43 24.31 -1.56
C VAL A 59 -23.43 25.32 -2.13
N ASP A 60 -23.53 26.56 -1.68
CA ASP A 60 -22.58 27.60 -2.05
C ASP A 60 -21.30 27.56 -1.18
N ASN A 61 -20.32 28.38 -1.52
CA ASN A 61 -19.05 28.46 -0.77
C ASN A 61 -19.23 29.13 0.61
N ASP A 62 -20.37 29.76 0.88
CA ASP A 62 -20.69 30.43 2.13
C ASP A 62 -21.27 29.46 3.19
N CYS A 63 -21.57 28.21 2.82
CA CYS A 63 -22.00 27.12 3.71
C CYS A 63 -21.25 27.07 5.05
N GLU A 64 -21.97 27.10 6.17
CA GLU A 64 -21.38 27.34 7.49
C GLU A 64 -20.89 26.07 8.19
N SER A 65 -21.30 24.88 7.73
CA SER A 65 -20.91 23.60 8.37
C SER A 65 -21.18 22.35 7.53
N LEU A 66 -20.53 21.24 7.89
CA LEU A 66 -20.86 19.90 7.38
C LEU A 66 -22.34 19.53 7.58
N VAL A 67 -22.99 19.99 8.65
CA VAL A 67 -24.42 19.68 8.90
C VAL A 67 -25.31 20.35 7.87
N GLU A 68 -24.99 21.60 7.50
CA GLU A 68 -25.69 22.31 6.44
C GLU A 68 -25.47 21.67 5.08
N TYR A 69 -24.22 21.31 4.77
CA TYR A 69 -23.83 20.61 3.54
C TYR A 69 -24.65 19.33 3.32
N LEU A 70 -24.95 18.60 4.40
CA LEU A 70 -25.70 17.34 4.34
C LEU A 70 -27.22 17.49 4.12
N ARG A 71 -27.77 18.72 4.10
CA ARG A 71 -29.23 18.94 3.98
C ARG A 71 -29.80 18.46 2.65
N GLY A 72 -29.11 18.72 1.53
CA GLY A 72 -29.55 18.35 0.18
C GLY A 72 -29.79 16.85 0.02
N PHE A 73 -29.02 16.01 0.73
CA PHE A 73 -29.18 14.56 0.72
C PHE A 73 -30.55 14.09 1.20
N THR A 74 -31.23 14.84 2.08
CA THR A 74 -32.59 14.46 2.53
C THR A 74 -33.57 14.49 1.36
N ILE A 75 -33.44 15.48 0.48
CA ILE A 75 -34.28 15.63 -0.72
C ILE A 75 -33.94 14.54 -1.72
N VAL A 76 -32.67 14.37 -2.06
CA VAL A 76 -32.23 13.34 -3.02
C VAL A 76 -32.60 11.93 -2.55
N ASN A 77 -32.38 11.61 -1.27
CA ASN A 77 -32.71 10.31 -0.73
C ASN A 77 -34.22 10.03 -0.72
N SER A 78 -35.07 11.04 -0.69
CA SER A 78 -36.53 10.85 -0.73
C SER A 78 -37.02 10.23 -2.06
N VAL A 79 -36.31 10.49 -3.16
CA VAL A 79 -36.62 9.94 -4.50
C VAL A 79 -35.77 8.72 -4.86
N ALA A 80 -34.77 8.37 -4.04
CA ALA A 80 -33.89 7.22 -4.21
C ALA A 80 -34.44 5.94 -3.52
N GLN A 81 -35.76 5.75 -3.49
CA GLN A 81 -36.43 4.72 -2.68
C GLN A 81 -37.03 3.57 -3.52
N LYS A 82 -36.75 3.51 -4.83
CA LYS A 82 -37.18 2.44 -5.73
C LYS A 82 -36.00 1.94 -6.60
N PRO A 83 -36.03 0.67 -7.08
CA PRO A 83 -34.90 0.10 -7.83
C PRO A 83 -34.55 0.90 -9.09
N TYR A 84 -35.55 1.26 -9.91
CA TYR A 84 -35.32 1.99 -11.16
C TYR A 84 -34.68 3.37 -10.94
N ALA A 85 -34.96 4.02 -9.79
CA ALA A 85 -34.36 5.31 -9.44
C ALA A 85 -32.86 5.16 -9.20
N LEU A 86 -32.44 4.19 -8.38
CA LEU A 86 -31.02 3.91 -8.12
C LEU A 86 -30.27 3.50 -9.40
N THR A 87 -30.92 2.68 -10.23
CA THR A 87 -30.40 2.27 -11.54
C THR A 87 -30.16 3.48 -12.45
N ARG A 88 -31.13 4.38 -12.56
CA ARG A 88 -31.05 5.62 -13.33
C ARG A 88 -29.95 6.55 -12.80
N MET A 89 -29.96 6.82 -11.50
CA MET A 89 -28.98 7.70 -10.84
C MET A 89 -27.54 7.24 -11.09
N PHE A 90 -27.26 5.93 -10.99
CA PHE A 90 -25.92 5.42 -11.23
C PHE A 90 -25.49 5.58 -12.70
N PHE A 91 -26.41 5.33 -13.64
CA PHE A 91 -26.17 5.52 -15.06
C PHE A 91 -25.86 6.99 -15.38
N GLU A 92 -26.69 7.92 -14.92
CA GLU A 92 -26.54 9.35 -15.17
C GLU A 92 -25.27 9.92 -14.50
N ALA A 93 -24.92 9.45 -13.30
CA ALA A 93 -23.66 9.83 -12.66
C ALA A 93 -22.43 9.43 -13.51
N CYS A 94 -22.48 8.29 -14.20
CA CYS A 94 -21.44 7.87 -15.14
C CYS A 94 -21.48 8.68 -16.44
N GLU A 95 -22.68 9.04 -16.93
CA GLU A 95 -22.84 9.91 -18.11
C GLU A 95 -22.21 11.28 -17.88
N ASP A 96 -22.47 11.89 -16.72
CA ASP A 96 -21.87 13.15 -16.28
C ASP A 96 -20.34 13.04 -16.17
N ALA A 97 -19.83 11.94 -15.61
CA ALA A 97 -18.40 11.68 -15.52
C ALA A 97 -17.75 11.59 -16.92
N VAL A 98 -18.39 10.94 -17.89
CA VAL A 98 -17.89 10.88 -19.27
C VAL A 98 -17.89 12.25 -19.93
N ALA A 99 -18.92 13.06 -19.71
CA ALA A 99 -19.00 14.41 -20.24
C ALA A 99 -17.84 15.29 -19.74
N ASP A 100 -17.33 15.03 -18.54
CA ASP A 100 -16.15 15.70 -17.96
C ASP A 100 -14.80 15.01 -18.29
N GLY A 101 -14.81 13.98 -19.16
CA GLY A 101 -13.59 13.31 -19.65
C GLY A 101 -13.00 12.26 -18.71
N LEU A 102 -13.76 11.79 -17.72
CA LEU A 102 -13.32 10.72 -16.83
C LEU A 102 -13.32 9.38 -17.56
N ARG A 103 -12.29 8.56 -17.29
CA ARG A 103 -12.15 7.19 -17.83
C ARG A 103 -12.52 6.12 -16.81
N TYR A 104 -12.42 6.46 -15.53
CA TYR A 104 -12.70 5.56 -14.42
C TYR A 104 -13.30 6.29 -13.24
N VAL A 105 -14.33 5.71 -12.64
CA VAL A 105 -14.99 6.22 -11.43
C VAL A 105 -15.18 5.12 -10.39
N GLU A 106 -14.95 5.48 -9.13
CA GLU A 106 -15.38 4.70 -7.96
C GLU A 106 -16.52 5.45 -7.28
N ILE A 107 -17.75 5.01 -7.57
CA ILE A 107 -18.96 5.59 -7.01
C ILE A 107 -19.25 4.92 -5.68
N ARG A 108 -19.33 5.73 -4.62
CA ARG A 108 -19.60 5.27 -3.25
C ARG A 108 -21.03 5.63 -2.85
N PHE A 109 -21.65 4.82 -2.00
CA PHE A 109 -22.97 5.10 -1.43
C PHE A 109 -23.24 4.23 -0.20
N ALA A 110 -24.19 4.65 0.64
CA ALA A 110 -24.62 3.90 1.80
C ALA A 110 -25.91 3.11 1.50
N PRO A 111 -25.84 1.79 1.18
CA PRO A 111 -27.03 1.03 0.77
C PRO A 111 -28.12 0.95 1.84
N ILE A 112 -27.75 1.13 3.11
CA ILE A 112 -28.71 1.15 4.22
C ILE A 112 -29.73 2.30 4.12
N LEU A 113 -29.37 3.41 3.48
CA LEU A 113 -30.26 4.59 3.33
C LEU A 113 -31.40 4.36 2.31
N HIS A 114 -31.34 3.26 1.56
CA HIS A 114 -32.33 2.91 0.56
C HIS A 114 -33.09 1.63 0.92
N VAL A 115 -32.91 1.11 2.14
CA VAL A 115 -33.68 -0.03 2.64
C VAL A 115 -35.03 0.46 3.15
N ASN A 116 -36.09 -0.14 2.65
CA ASN A 116 -37.47 0.17 3.02
C ASN A 116 -38.37 -1.06 2.82
N GLU A 117 -39.69 -0.90 2.93
CA GLU A 117 -40.64 -2.02 2.78
C GLU A 117 -40.60 -2.68 1.38
N LEU A 118 -40.12 -1.96 0.36
CA LEU A 118 -40.05 -2.42 -1.03
C LEU A 118 -38.67 -2.98 -1.40
N MET A 119 -37.60 -2.55 -0.72
CA MET A 119 -36.22 -2.89 -1.06
C MET A 119 -35.43 -3.37 0.16
N SER A 120 -34.98 -4.62 0.09
CA SER A 120 -33.90 -5.16 0.91
C SER A 120 -32.53 -4.65 0.44
N LEU A 121 -31.50 -4.78 1.30
CA LEU A 121 -30.10 -4.49 0.94
C LEU A 121 -29.66 -5.18 -0.36
N THR A 122 -30.14 -6.40 -0.61
CA THR A 122 -29.83 -7.13 -1.85
C THR A 122 -30.46 -6.43 -3.04
N GLN A 123 -31.74 -6.05 -2.98
CA GLN A 123 -32.41 -5.36 -4.09
C GLN A 123 -31.80 -4.00 -4.39
N VAL A 124 -31.40 -3.25 -3.36
CA VAL A 124 -30.63 -1.99 -3.51
C VAL A 124 -29.34 -2.25 -4.31
N MET A 125 -28.58 -3.28 -3.94
CA MET A 125 -27.35 -3.65 -4.64
C MET A 125 -27.58 -4.14 -6.07
N GLU A 126 -28.63 -4.91 -6.32
CA GLU A 126 -28.99 -5.35 -7.67
C GLU A 126 -29.27 -4.15 -8.58
N ALA A 127 -30.04 -3.17 -8.11
CA ALA A 127 -30.37 -1.96 -8.86
C ALA A 127 -29.13 -1.14 -9.23
N VAL A 128 -28.21 -0.94 -8.27
CA VAL A 128 -26.95 -0.23 -8.50
C VAL A 128 -26.03 -1.03 -9.44
N CYS A 129 -25.96 -2.35 -9.30
CA CYS A 129 -25.20 -3.20 -10.22
C CYS A 129 -25.76 -3.14 -11.65
N GLU A 130 -27.08 -3.04 -11.80
CA GLU A 130 -27.75 -2.86 -13.11
C GLU A 130 -27.39 -1.51 -13.72
N GLY A 131 -27.49 -0.41 -12.97
CA GLY A 131 -27.10 0.93 -13.44
C GLY A 131 -25.63 0.97 -13.86
N LYS A 132 -24.74 0.34 -13.07
CA LYS A 132 -23.34 0.15 -13.43
C LYS A 132 -23.16 -0.63 -14.73
N ALA A 133 -23.86 -1.75 -14.89
CA ALA A 133 -23.74 -2.59 -16.09
C ALA A 133 -24.22 -1.84 -17.34
N MET A 134 -25.30 -1.06 -17.25
CA MET A 134 -25.78 -0.21 -18.33
C MET A 134 -24.78 0.89 -18.68
N ALA A 135 -24.20 1.55 -17.68
CA ALA A 135 -23.18 2.58 -17.90
C ALA A 135 -21.97 2.01 -18.65
N GLU A 136 -21.38 0.90 -18.19
CA GLU A 136 -20.22 0.29 -18.85
C GLU A 136 -20.55 -0.30 -20.24
N TYR A 137 -21.82 -0.57 -20.52
CA TYR A 137 -22.26 -1.05 -21.84
C TYR A 137 -22.44 0.10 -22.85
N HIS A 138 -23.01 1.23 -22.43
CA HIS A 138 -23.34 2.34 -23.32
C HIS A 138 -22.29 3.46 -23.38
N LEU A 139 -21.47 3.59 -22.34
CA LEU A 139 -20.56 4.72 -22.15
C LEU A 139 -19.08 4.24 -22.15
N PRO A 140 -18.14 5.06 -22.64
CA PRO A 140 -16.71 4.74 -22.65
C PRO A 140 -16.06 4.95 -21.26
N ILE A 141 -16.60 4.31 -20.22
CA ILE A 141 -16.15 4.45 -18.83
C ILE A 141 -16.06 3.09 -18.14
N THR A 142 -15.12 2.98 -17.21
CA THR A 142 -15.08 1.87 -16.26
C THR A 142 -15.58 2.35 -14.90
N ALA A 143 -16.63 1.74 -14.36
CA ALA A 143 -17.26 2.17 -13.11
C ALA A 143 -17.14 1.08 -12.03
N ARG A 144 -16.79 1.46 -10.80
CA ARG A 144 -16.74 0.55 -9.65
C ARG A 144 -17.55 1.10 -8.49
N ILE A 145 -17.92 0.22 -7.57
CA ILE A 145 -18.79 0.51 -6.45
C ILE A 145 -17.99 0.43 -5.15
N ILE A 146 -18.22 1.36 -4.24
CA ILE A 146 -17.74 1.33 -2.86
C ILE A 146 -18.96 1.40 -1.94
N LEU A 147 -19.05 0.51 -0.94
CA LEU A 147 -20.17 0.54 0.00
C LEU A 147 -19.76 1.24 1.29
N CYS A 148 -20.56 2.22 1.69
CA CYS A 148 -20.33 3.01 2.90
C CYS A 148 -21.16 2.47 4.06
N GLY A 149 -20.49 2.20 5.19
CA GLY A 149 -21.14 2.24 6.50
C GLY A 149 -21.39 3.69 6.93
N MET A 150 -22.35 3.90 7.83
CA MET A 150 -22.67 5.22 8.37
C MET A 150 -22.18 5.34 9.83
N ARG A 151 -21.25 6.26 10.10
CA ARG A 151 -20.52 6.33 11.41
C ARG A 151 -21.43 6.54 12.61
N HIS A 152 -22.55 7.24 12.40
CA HIS A 152 -23.54 7.57 13.43
C HIS A 152 -24.57 6.45 13.69
N MET A 153 -24.63 5.44 12.82
CA MET A 153 -25.49 4.27 13.01
C MET A 153 -24.83 3.23 13.92
N PRO A 154 -25.61 2.31 14.52
CA PRO A 154 -25.05 1.20 15.30
C PRO A 154 -24.02 0.38 14.49
N PRO A 155 -22.89 -0.05 15.09
CA PRO A 155 -21.86 -0.83 14.40
C PRO A 155 -22.36 -2.14 13.77
N GLU A 156 -23.45 -2.71 14.28
CA GLU A 156 -24.12 -3.90 13.73
C GLU A 156 -24.67 -3.65 12.32
N THR A 157 -25.13 -2.42 12.05
CA THR A 157 -25.56 -1.98 10.72
C THR A 157 -24.36 -1.95 9.77
N THR A 158 -23.25 -1.36 10.21
CA THR A 158 -21.99 -1.32 9.45
C THR A 158 -21.47 -2.73 9.14
N MET A 159 -21.59 -3.67 10.08
CA MET A 159 -21.24 -5.08 9.86
C MET A 159 -22.06 -5.70 8.72
N SER A 160 -23.37 -5.42 8.67
CA SER A 160 -24.25 -5.93 7.61
C SER A 160 -23.85 -5.40 6.23
N VAL A 161 -23.46 -4.13 6.13
CA VAL A 161 -22.95 -3.53 4.88
C VAL A 161 -21.58 -4.11 4.50
N ALA A 162 -20.70 -4.35 5.47
CA ALA A 162 -19.40 -4.98 5.24
C ALA A 162 -19.53 -6.42 4.68
N GLU A 163 -20.47 -7.22 5.19
CA GLU A 163 -20.78 -8.53 4.62
C GLU A 163 -21.25 -8.44 3.17
N LEU A 164 -22.10 -7.46 2.89
CA LEU A 164 -22.62 -7.20 1.56
C LEU A 164 -21.51 -6.81 0.57
N ALA A 165 -20.60 -5.93 0.99
CA ALA A 165 -19.49 -5.45 0.16
C ALA A 165 -18.62 -6.61 -0.35
N TRP A 166 -18.24 -7.54 0.53
CA TRP A 166 -17.49 -8.73 0.16
C TRP A 166 -18.29 -9.67 -0.76
N ARG A 167 -19.59 -9.88 -0.51
CA ARG A 167 -20.43 -10.75 -1.34
C ARG A 167 -20.52 -10.25 -2.79
N TYR A 168 -20.53 -8.93 -2.98
CA TYR A 168 -20.64 -8.28 -4.29
C TYR A 168 -19.31 -7.93 -4.97
N ARG A 169 -18.16 -8.37 -4.43
CA ARG A 169 -16.84 -8.05 -5.00
C ARG A 169 -16.65 -8.42 -6.47
N ASN A 170 -17.31 -9.50 -6.91
CA ASN A 170 -17.25 -10.00 -8.29
C ASN A 170 -18.29 -9.33 -9.21
N ARG A 171 -19.03 -8.35 -8.69
CA ARG A 171 -20.08 -7.61 -9.42
C ARG A 171 -19.81 -6.11 -9.50
N GLY A 172 -18.59 -5.68 -9.16
CA GLY A 172 -18.16 -4.29 -9.29
C GLY A 172 -17.82 -3.61 -7.98
N VAL A 173 -18.13 -4.21 -6.82
CA VAL A 173 -17.68 -3.68 -5.53
C VAL A 173 -16.18 -3.88 -5.38
N VAL A 174 -15.43 -2.80 -5.14
CA VAL A 174 -13.96 -2.86 -5.02
C VAL A 174 -13.46 -2.51 -3.64
N ALA A 175 -14.26 -1.80 -2.84
CA ALA A 175 -13.89 -1.42 -1.49
C ALA A 175 -15.09 -1.24 -0.56
N PHE A 176 -14.77 -1.09 0.72
CA PHE A 176 -15.68 -0.69 1.78
C PHE A 176 -15.21 0.66 2.37
N ASP A 177 -16.15 1.51 2.76
CA ASP A 177 -15.93 2.85 3.31
C ASP A 177 -16.77 3.09 4.57
N LEU A 178 -16.49 4.16 5.29
CA LEU A 178 -17.25 4.66 6.42
C LEU A 178 -17.41 6.18 6.29
N ALA A 179 -18.65 6.64 6.12
CA ALA A 179 -19.02 8.03 5.85
C ALA A 179 -20.07 8.57 6.85
N GLY A 180 -20.31 9.87 6.84
CA GLY A 180 -21.19 10.58 7.78
C GLY A 180 -20.42 11.44 8.79
N PRO A 181 -21.08 11.99 9.83
CA PRO A 181 -20.48 12.98 10.71
C PRO A 181 -19.22 12.43 11.40
N GLU A 182 -18.11 13.16 11.29
CA GLU A 182 -16.82 12.66 11.74
C GLU A 182 -16.62 12.82 13.26
N SER A 183 -16.78 14.06 13.74
CA SER A 183 -16.58 14.46 15.13
C SER A 183 -17.55 13.71 16.06
N GLY A 184 -17.02 13.10 17.12
CA GLY A 184 -17.79 12.29 18.08
C GLY A 184 -18.06 10.83 17.65
N PHE A 185 -17.81 10.46 16.39
CA PHE A 185 -18.16 9.15 15.83
C PHE A 185 -16.95 8.31 15.39
N ALA A 186 -15.88 8.26 16.20
CA ALA A 186 -14.62 7.57 15.89
C ALA A 186 -14.76 6.23 15.12
N SER A 187 -13.96 6.08 14.06
CA SER A 187 -13.98 4.91 13.16
C SER A 187 -13.60 3.61 13.88
N SER A 188 -12.82 3.69 14.96
CA SER A 188 -12.48 2.57 15.85
C SER A 188 -13.70 1.83 16.43
N LYS A 189 -14.87 2.49 16.55
CA LYS A 189 -16.14 1.86 16.95
C LYS A 189 -16.63 0.80 15.95
N HIS A 190 -16.20 0.91 14.70
CA HIS A 190 -16.62 0.05 13.58
C HIS A 190 -15.56 -1.01 13.21
N LYS A 191 -14.50 -1.17 14.02
CA LYS A 191 -13.35 -2.05 13.73
C LYS A 191 -13.72 -3.49 13.36
N ALA A 192 -14.79 -4.05 13.93
CA ALA A 192 -15.20 -5.42 13.67
C ALA A 192 -15.64 -5.62 12.21
N ALA A 193 -16.32 -4.63 11.63
CA ALA A 193 -16.73 -4.65 10.23
C ALA A 193 -15.51 -4.59 9.30
N PHE A 194 -14.55 -3.69 9.60
CA PHE A 194 -13.30 -3.60 8.85
C PHE A 194 -12.42 -4.86 8.99
N GLU A 195 -12.39 -5.49 10.17
CA GLU A 195 -11.72 -6.78 10.37
C GLU A 195 -12.31 -7.88 9.49
N LEU A 196 -13.63 -7.93 9.32
CA LEU A 196 -14.29 -8.83 8.40
C LEU A 196 -13.82 -8.57 6.95
N VAL A 197 -13.93 -7.32 6.48
CA VAL A 197 -13.53 -6.93 5.12
C VAL A 197 -12.06 -7.28 4.85
N ARG A 198 -11.17 -7.01 5.81
CA ARG A 198 -9.75 -7.33 5.73
C ARG A 198 -9.48 -8.83 5.68
N LYS A 199 -10.17 -9.64 6.49
CA LYS A 199 -10.09 -11.12 6.44
C LYS A 199 -10.49 -11.67 5.07
N GLN A 200 -11.38 -10.95 4.38
CA GLN A 200 -11.83 -11.27 3.03
C GLN A 200 -11.00 -10.61 1.92
N MET A 201 -9.89 -9.95 2.26
CA MET A 201 -8.95 -9.32 1.32
C MET A 201 -9.55 -8.23 0.43
N LEU A 202 -10.70 -7.65 0.83
CA LEU A 202 -11.31 -6.52 0.12
C LEU A 202 -10.64 -5.21 0.55
N LYS A 203 -10.60 -4.22 -0.36
CA LYS A 203 -9.98 -2.92 -0.10
C LYS A 203 -10.87 -2.05 0.78
N MET A 204 -10.26 -1.07 1.42
CA MET A 204 -10.90 -0.20 2.39
C MET A 204 -10.43 1.23 2.18
N THR A 205 -11.36 2.16 2.12
CA THR A 205 -11.11 3.61 2.29
C THR A 205 -11.90 4.08 3.50
N VAL A 206 -11.57 5.22 4.09
CA VAL A 206 -12.27 5.73 5.28
C VAL A 206 -12.25 7.26 5.23
N HIS A 207 -13.40 7.91 5.34
CA HIS A 207 -13.45 9.37 5.58
C HIS A 207 -12.80 9.68 6.92
N SER A 208 -11.69 10.42 6.90
CA SER A 208 -10.97 10.78 8.12
C SER A 208 -10.12 12.04 7.97
N GLY A 209 -10.07 12.83 9.03
CA GLY A 209 -9.32 14.08 9.05
C GLY A 209 -9.97 15.17 8.20
N GLU A 210 -11.31 15.25 8.18
CA GLU A 210 -12.08 16.29 7.53
C GLU A 210 -12.70 17.24 8.56
N ALA A 211 -13.46 16.68 9.50
CA ALA A 211 -14.12 17.39 10.61
C ALA A 211 -13.60 16.94 12.00
N ALA A 212 -12.63 16.01 12.04
CA ALA A 212 -11.86 15.65 13.23
C ALA A 212 -10.34 15.78 12.98
N GLY A 213 -9.54 15.69 14.03
CA GLY A 213 -8.08 15.87 13.93
C GLY A 213 -7.36 14.65 13.35
N ALA A 214 -6.03 14.75 13.28
CA ALA A 214 -5.14 13.70 12.78
C ALA A 214 -5.32 12.34 13.49
N GLU A 215 -5.85 12.32 14.72
CA GLU A 215 -6.20 11.10 15.44
C GLU A 215 -7.25 10.25 14.73
N SER A 216 -8.16 10.87 13.96
CA SER A 216 -9.15 10.14 13.18
C SER A 216 -8.52 9.40 12.00
N ILE A 217 -7.56 10.05 11.31
CA ILE A 217 -6.74 9.42 10.27
C ILE A 217 -5.95 8.26 10.86
N LEU A 218 -5.38 8.45 12.07
CA LEU A 218 -4.66 7.40 12.78
C LEU A 218 -5.56 6.20 13.10
N ASP A 219 -6.80 6.44 13.55
CA ASP A 219 -7.79 5.40 13.83
C ASP A 219 -8.18 4.63 12.56
N ALA A 220 -8.38 5.32 11.44
CA ALA A 220 -8.64 4.70 10.15
C ALA A 220 -7.51 3.76 9.70
N ILE A 221 -6.26 4.18 9.88
CA ILE A 221 -5.09 3.36 9.55
C ILE A 221 -4.97 2.18 10.52
N ARG A 222 -5.01 2.42 11.83
CA ARG A 222 -4.70 1.40 12.86
C ARG A 222 -5.81 0.39 13.05
N TYR A 223 -7.05 0.83 13.19
CA TYR A 223 -8.17 -0.05 13.53
C TYR A 223 -8.91 -0.53 12.27
N CYS A 224 -9.07 0.34 11.28
CA CYS A 224 -9.80 -0.01 10.06
C CYS A 224 -8.89 -0.63 8.99
N GLY A 225 -7.57 -0.41 9.04
CA GLY A 225 -6.65 -0.90 8.02
C GLY A 225 -6.87 -0.25 6.65
N ALA A 226 -7.18 1.05 6.67
CA ALA A 226 -7.48 1.84 5.48
C ALA A 226 -6.32 1.78 4.46
N HIS A 227 -6.67 1.56 3.19
CA HIS A 227 -5.73 1.60 2.06
C HIS A 227 -5.65 2.98 1.42
N ARG A 228 -6.70 3.80 1.59
CA ARG A 228 -6.78 5.22 1.23
C ARG A 228 -7.53 5.96 2.34
N ILE A 229 -7.34 7.26 2.43
CA ILE A 229 -8.03 8.14 3.38
C ILE A 229 -8.87 9.13 2.58
N GLY A 230 -10.17 9.23 2.89
CA GLY A 230 -11.05 10.27 2.39
C GLY A 230 -10.70 11.60 3.06
N HIS A 231 -10.46 12.64 2.26
CA HIS A 231 -10.01 13.99 2.67
C HIS A 231 -8.59 13.99 3.26
N GLY A 232 -8.44 13.83 4.57
CA GLY A 232 -7.15 13.91 5.28
C GLY A 232 -6.57 15.33 5.38
N THR A 233 -7.41 16.37 5.46
CA THR A 233 -6.96 17.77 5.58
C THR A 233 -6.12 17.99 6.83
N THR A 234 -6.38 17.28 7.93
CA THR A 234 -5.64 17.44 9.21
C THR A 234 -4.37 16.60 9.32
N LEU A 235 -3.92 15.90 8.26
CA LEU A 235 -2.72 15.05 8.31
C LEU A 235 -1.44 15.79 8.77
N GLY A 236 -1.28 17.04 8.34
CA GLY A 236 -0.13 17.90 8.61
C GLY A 236 0.03 18.27 10.08
N ASP A 237 -1.03 18.15 10.88
CA ASP A 237 -1.01 18.41 12.32
C ASP A 237 -0.19 17.36 13.08
N SER A 238 0.12 16.22 12.44
CA SER A 238 0.96 15.16 13.00
C SER A 238 2.13 14.82 12.06
N PRO A 239 3.33 15.39 12.27
CA PRO A 239 4.51 15.10 11.45
C PRO A 239 4.88 13.61 11.40
N GLU A 240 4.66 12.89 12.50
CA GLU A 240 4.91 11.44 12.56
C GLU A 240 3.93 10.66 11.68
N LEU A 241 2.64 11.04 11.69
CA LEU A 241 1.62 10.41 10.85
C LEU A 241 1.81 10.74 9.38
N LEU A 242 2.15 12.00 9.06
CA LEU A 242 2.51 12.43 7.71
C LEU A 242 3.66 11.57 7.16
N ALA A 243 4.75 11.44 7.91
CA ALA A 243 5.88 10.59 7.52
C ALA A 243 5.46 9.12 7.33
N TYR A 244 4.58 8.60 8.19
CA TYR A 244 4.04 7.24 8.03
C TYR A 244 3.22 7.08 6.74
N VAL A 245 2.33 8.04 6.43
CA VAL A 245 1.49 8.05 5.23
C VAL A 245 2.34 8.12 3.95
N VAL A 246 3.34 8.99 3.92
CA VAL A 246 4.31 9.11 2.81
C VAL A 246 5.06 7.80 2.61
N ASN A 247 5.67 7.25 3.67
CA ASN A 247 6.48 6.04 3.58
C ASN A 247 5.69 4.79 3.20
N ARG A 248 4.40 4.73 3.56
CA ARG A 248 3.50 3.63 3.17
C ARG A 248 2.81 3.86 1.84
N GLY A 249 2.96 5.06 1.25
CA GLY A 249 2.26 5.47 0.03
C GLY A 249 0.75 5.37 0.17
N ILE A 250 0.19 5.73 1.33
CA ILE A 250 -1.27 5.72 1.56
C ILE A 250 -1.86 6.95 0.85
N PRO A 251 -2.72 6.78 -0.18
CA PRO A 251 -3.29 7.90 -0.90
C PRO A 251 -4.32 8.68 -0.07
N LEU A 252 -4.37 10.00 -0.30
CA LEU A 252 -5.44 10.88 0.19
C LEU A 252 -6.38 11.23 -0.96
N GLU A 253 -7.68 11.02 -0.76
CA GLU A 253 -8.75 11.37 -1.69
C GLU A 253 -9.25 12.79 -1.37
N VAL A 254 -8.58 13.80 -1.92
CA VAL A 254 -8.78 15.20 -1.53
C VAL A 254 -9.88 15.85 -2.37
N CYS A 255 -10.76 16.62 -1.73
CA CYS A 255 -11.93 17.24 -2.36
C CYS A 255 -11.95 18.75 -2.05
N PRO A 256 -11.14 19.58 -2.75
CA PRO A 256 -10.92 20.98 -2.41
C PRO A 256 -12.17 21.82 -2.14
N THR A 257 -13.15 21.80 -3.05
CA THR A 257 -14.36 22.61 -2.90
C THR A 257 -15.25 22.08 -1.77
N SER A 258 -15.41 20.76 -1.67
CA SER A 258 -16.09 20.14 -0.53
C SER A 258 -15.43 20.55 0.80
N ASN A 259 -14.09 20.50 0.90
CA ASN A 259 -13.38 20.89 2.11
C ASN A 259 -13.59 22.35 2.51
N LEU A 260 -13.78 23.27 1.56
CA LEU A 260 -14.19 24.65 1.83
C LEU A 260 -15.65 24.71 2.33
N GLN A 261 -16.56 24.04 1.63
CA GLN A 261 -18.00 24.07 1.91
C GLN A 261 -18.34 23.40 3.24
N THR A 262 -17.63 22.35 3.64
CA THR A 262 -17.80 21.67 4.94
C THR A 262 -17.04 22.35 6.08
N LYS A 263 -16.27 23.41 5.77
CA LYS A 263 -15.37 24.13 6.68
C LYS A 263 -14.26 23.27 7.29
N ALA A 264 -13.89 22.19 6.58
CA ALA A 264 -12.65 21.44 6.85
C ALA A 264 -11.40 22.32 6.63
N VAL A 265 -11.51 23.31 5.75
CA VAL A 265 -10.58 24.44 5.62
C VAL A 265 -11.36 25.75 5.61
N SER A 266 -10.77 26.82 6.12
CA SER A 266 -11.40 28.16 6.16
C SER A 266 -11.39 28.87 4.81
N ALA A 267 -10.34 28.63 4.01
CA ALA A 267 -10.16 29.22 2.69
C ALA A 267 -9.35 28.25 1.82
N LEU A 268 -9.57 28.29 0.50
CA LEU A 268 -8.80 27.47 -0.44
C LEU A 268 -7.30 27.78 -0.38
N ALA A 269 -6.91 29.04 -0.21
CA ALA A 269 -5.51 29.44 -0.08
C ALA A 269 -4.78 28.77 1.11
N ASP A 270 -5.52 28.36 2.15
CA ASP A 270 -4.99 27.67 3.33
C ASP A 270 -5.03 26.14 3.19
N HIS A 271 -5.49 25.61 2.05
CA HIS A 271 -5.66 24.18 1.86
C HIS A 271 -4.29 23.46 1.83
N PRO A 272 -4.09 22.39 2.63
CA PRO A 272 -2.79 21.71 2.74
C PRO A 272 -2.40 20.85 1.53
N LEU A 273 -3.15 20.91 0.43
CA LEU A 273 -2.99 20.01 -0.71
C LEU A 273 -1.62 20.14 -1.35
N LYS A 274 -1.19 21.40 -1.52
CA LYS A 274 0.10 21.72 -2.15
C LYS A 274 1.27 21.26 -1.31
N SER A 275 1.25 21.54 -0.02
CA SER A 275 2.30 21.10 0.89
C SER A 275 2.35 19.58 1.01
N TYR A 276 1.21 18.88 0.96
CA TYR A 276 1.17 17.43 0.91
C TYR A 276 1.79 16.85 -0.37
N LEU A 277 1.45 17.41 -1.54
CA LEU A 277 2.05 16.98 -2.81
C LEU A 277 3.58 17.21 -2.83
N GLU A 278 4.03 18.35 -2.33
CA GLU A 278 5.46 18.70 -2.18
C GLU A 278 6.18 17.79 -1.17
N ALA A 279 5.48 17.35 -0.13
CA ALA A 279 5.95 16.34 0.83
C ALA A 279 5.86 14.90 0.31
N ASN A 280 5.54 14.69 -0.97
CA ASN A 280 5.39 13.37 -1.61
C ASN A 280 4.24 12.51 -1.09
N VAL A 281 3.21 13.12 -0.47
CA VAL A 281 1.95 12.43 -0.23
C VAL A 281 1.29 12.11 -1.58
N CYS A 282 0.78 10.89 -1.74
CA CYS A 282 0.01 10.49 -2.91
C CYS A 282 -1.40 11.11 -2.83
N VAL A 283 -1.53 12.39 -3.17
CA VAL A 283 -2.83 13.08 -3.22
C VAL A 283 -3.53 12.83 -4.56
N THR A 284 -4.83 12.54 -4.50
CA THR A 284 -5.74 12.53 -5.65
C THR A 284 -6.76 13.65 -5.49
N ILE A 285 -7.28 14.15 -6.61
CA ILE A 285 -8.36 15.14 -6.63
C ILE A 285 -9.67 14.45 -6.96
N ASN A 286 -10.73 14.83 -6.26
CA ASN A 286 -12.04 14.20 -6.29
C ASN A 286 -13.14 15.23 -6.09
N THR A 287 -14.35 14.91 -6.56
CA THR A 287 -15.49 15.85 -6.49
C THR A 287 -16.29 15.75 -5.21
N ASP A 288 -16.18 14.63 -4.48
CA ASP A 288 -17.04 14.27 -3.36
C ASP A 288 -18.52 14.15 -3.79
N ASN A 289 -19.23 15.27 -3.83
CA ASN A 289 -20.65 15.35 -4.18
C ASN A 289 -20.82 16.36 -5.31
N PRO A 290 -20.58 15.99 -6.58
CA PRO A 290 -20.44 16.96 -7.68
C PRO A 290 -21.68 17.82 -7.91
N ARG A 291 -22.88 17.31 -7.60
CA ARG A 291 -24.13 18.08 -7.71
C ARG A 291 -24.34 18.97 -6.50
N ILE A 292 -24.14 18.44 -5.29
CA ILE A 292 -24.28 19.24 -4.06
C ILE A 292 -23.24 20.37 -4.03
N SER A 293 -22.00 20.09 -4.40
CA SER A 293 -20.93 21.09 -4.44
C SER A 293 -20.95 21.97 -5.69
N GLY A 294 -21.76 21.65 -6.71
CA GLY A 294 -21.86 22.42 -7.95
C GLY A 294 -20.57 22.41 -8.80
N VAL A 295 -19.84 21.29 -8.83
CA VAL A 295 -18.52 21.19 -9.48
C VAL A 295 -18.37 19.95 -10.37
N THR A 296 -17.50 20.05 -11.36
CA THR A 296 -16.91 18.90 -12.08
C THR A 296 -15.49 18.62 -11.59
N LEU A 297 -14.92 17.48 -11.97
CA LEU A 297 -13.53 17.17 -11.61
C LEU A 297 -12.55 18.11 -12.35
N SER A 298 -12.90 18.54 -13.56
CA SER A 298 -12.14 19.57 -14.27
C SER A 298 -12.14 20.91 -13.54
N ASP A 299 -13.24 21.27 -12.87
CA ASP A 299 -13.32 22.48 -12.04
C ASP A 299 -12.41 22.34 -10.82
N GLU A 300 -12.42 21.19 -10.13
CA GLU A 300 -11.53 20.94 -8.98
C GLU A 300 -10.04 21.04 -9.35
N LEU A 301 -9.65 20.51 -10.51
CA LEU A 301 -8.28 20.65 -11.01
C LEU A 301 -7.96 22.10 -11.42
N MET A 302 -8.96 22.85 -11.89
CA MET A 302 -8.78 24.27 -12.16
C MET A 302 -8.60 25.06 -10.86
N VAL A 303 -9.37 24.76 -9.81
CA VAL A 303 -9.19 25.33 -8.45
C VAL A 303 -7.78 25.06 -7.94
N CYS A 304 -7.25 23.84 -8.14
CA CYS A 304 -5.86 23.54 -7.80
C CYS A 304 -4.86 24.44 -8.55
N HIS A 305 -5.11 24.72 -9.82
CA HIS A 305 -4.25 25.59 -10.62
C HIS A 305 -4.36 27.07 -10.21
N THR A 306 -5.58 27.61 -10.09
CA THR A 306 -5.82 29.05 -9.92
C THR A 306 -5.75 29.51 -8.47
N GLU A 307 -6.29 28.73 -7.53
CA GLU A 307 -6.39 29.12 -6.11
C GLU A 307 -5.23 28.60 -5.28
N LEU A 308 -4.74 27.38 -5.57
CA LEU A 308 -3.60 26.78 -4.85
C LEU A 308 -2.25 27.06 -5.53
N GLY A 309 -2.27 27.67 -6.73
CA GLY A 309 -1.07 28.00 -7.49
C GLY A 309 -0.25 26.76 -7.86
N MET A 310 -0.90 25.67 -8.24
CA MET A 310 -0.23 24.47 -8.74
C MET A 310 0.15 24.61 -10.21
N ASP A 311 1.36 24.21 -10.55
CA ASP A 311 1.81 24.22 -11.94
C ASP A 311 1.29 23.01 -12.75
N LEU A 312 1.51 23.05 -14.06
CA LEU A 312 1.07 21.98 -14.96
C LEU A 312 1.66 20.61 -14.59
N ALA A 313 2.92 20.55 -14.14
CA ALA A 313 3.55 19.28 -13.79
C ALA A 313 2.91 18.68 -12.52
N GLN A 314 2.57 19.52 -11.55
CA GLN A 314 1.82 19.13 -10.36
C GLN A 314 0.40 18.64 -10.71
N ILE A 315 -0.31 19.33 -11.60
CA ILE A 315 -1.63 18.88 -12.09
C ILE A 315 -1.54 17.50 -12.76
N VAL A 316 -0.53 17.28 -13.62
CA VAL A 316 -0.34 15.97 -14.27
C VAL A 316 0.05 14.88 -13.25
N ARG A 317 0.84 15.23 -12.24
CA ARG A 317 1.19 14.31 -11.13
C ARG A 317 -0.04 13.91 -10.32
N ILE A 318 -0.96 14.84 -10.08
CA ILE A 318 -2.25 14.55 -9.41
C ILE A 318 -3.10 13.59 -10.26
N ILE A 319 -3.22 13.84 -11.57
CA ILE A 319 -3.95 12.94 -12.47
C ILE A 319 -3.34 11.53 -12.42
N ASP A 320 -2.01 11.44 -12.49
CA ASP A 320 -1.28 10.18 -12.38
C ASP A 320 -1.50 9.46 -11.04
N ASN A 321 -1.42 10.19 -9.92
CA ASN A 321 -1.72 9.68 -8.59
C ASN A 321 -3.12 9.05 -8.56
N GLY A 322 -4.11 9.70 -9.17
CA GLY A 322 -5.47 9.17 -9.34
C GLY A 322 -5.47 7.77 -9.93
N PHE A 323 -4.88 7.58 -11.12
CA PHE A 323 -4.81 6.25 -11.75
C PHE A 323 -4.04 5.23 -10.90
N SER A 324 -2.96 5.67 -10.23
CA SER A 324 -2.15 4.81 -9.36
C SER A 324 -2.91 4.32 -8.11
N ALA A 325 -3.81 5.15 -7.58
CA ALA A 325 -4.57 4.93 -6.36
C ALA A 325 -5.89 4.16 -6.58
N THR A 326 -6.28 3.88 -7.82
CA THR A 326 -7.47 3.05 -8.13
C THR A 326 -7.46 1.70 -7.41
N PHE A 327 -8.61 1.14 -7.07
CA PHE A 327 -8.70 -0.23 -6.55
C PHE A 327 -8.79 -1.30 -7.66
N LEU A 328 -8.40 -0.95 -8.88
CA LEU A 328 -8.27 -1.87 -10.01
C LEU A 328 -7.17 -2.91 -9.79
N GLU A 329 -7.34 -4.07 -10.42
CA GLU A 329 -6.31 -5.09 -10.51
C GLU A 329 -5.02 -4.52 -11.11
N ARG A 330 -3.86 -4.96 -10.59
CA ARG A 330 -2.55 -4.42 -10.92
C ARG A 330 -2.27 -4.33 -12.43
N GLY A 331 -2.67 -5.33 -13.22
CA GLY A 331 -2.47 -5.33 -14.67
C GLY A 331 -3.28 -4.25 -15.39
N THR A 332 -4.57 -4.17 -15.09
CA THR A 332 -5.49 -3.15 -15.64
C THR A 332 -5.10 -1.75 -15.20
N LYS A 333 -4.79 -1.56 -13.91
CA LYS A 333 -4.28 -0.31 -13.34
C LYS A 333 -3.05 0.20 -14.10
N LYS A 334 -2.03 -0.65 -14.28
CA LYS A 334 -0.79 -0.28 -14.97
C LYS A 334 -1.04 0.17 -16.42
N ARG A 335 -1.86 -0.57 -17.14
CA ARG A 335 -2.21 -0.26 -18.54
C ARG A 335 -2.98 1.05 -18.65
N MET A 336 -4.05 1.21 -17.86
CA MET A 336 -4.90 2.40 -17.88
C MET A 336 -4.11 3.65 -17.48
N ARG A 337 -3.27 3.56 -16.45
CA ARG A 337 -2.36 4.63 -16.04
C ARG A 337 -1.40 5.05 -17.16
N ALA A 338 -0.75 4.09 -17.82
CA ALA A 338 0.19 4.37 -18.91
C ALA A 338 -0.50 5.01 -20.11
N GLU A 339 -1.69 4.51 -20.48
CA GLU A 339 -2.50 5.09 -21.56
C GLU A 339 -2.94 6.52 -21.24
N ALA A 340 -3.41 6.76 -20.02
CA ALA A 340 -3.82 8.09 -19.57
C ALA A 340 -2.66 9.09 -19.61
N LEU A 341 -1.48 8.73 -19.09
CA LEU A 341 -0.30 9.58 -19.15
C LEU A 341 0.14 9.89 -20.59
N TYR A 342 0.12 8.90 -21.48
CA TYR A 342 0.43 9.11 -22.90
C TYR A 342 -0.57 10.08 -23.56
N GLN A 343 -1.87 9.89 -23.34
CA GLN A 343 -2.92 10.76 -23.85
C GLN A 343 -2.78 12.19 -23.29
N THR A 344 -2.53 12.35 -21.99
CA THR A 344 -2.27 13.64 -21.34
C THR A 344 -1.11 14.37 -22.01
N VAL A 345 0.04 13.72 -22.18
CA VAL A 345 1.21 14.33 -22.83
C VAL A 345 0.91 14.69 -24.29
N SER A 346 0.17 13.85 -25.01
CA SER A 346 -0.22 14.12 -26.40
C SER A 346 -1.13 15.33 -26.52
N ILE A 347 -2.15 15.43 -25.65
CA ILE A 347 -3.10 16.57 -25.63
C ILE A 347 -2.33 17.85 -25.31
N LEU A 348 -1.56 17.87 -24.22
CA LEU A 348 -0.80 19.06 -23.81
C LEU A 348 0.18 19.53 -24.91
N ARG A 349 0.86 18.60 -25.59
CA ARG A 349 1.71 18.95 -26.73
C ARG A 349 0.92 19.55 -27.89
N SER A 350 -0.26 19.02 -28.19
CA SER A 350 -1.13 19.55 -29.25
C SER A 350 -1.70 20.94 -28.93
N GLU A 351 -1.87 21.25 -27.64
CA GLU A 351 -2.28 22.58 -27.14
C GLU A 351 -1.07 23.53 -26.97
N GLY A 352 0.14 23.11 -27.36
CA GLY A 352 1.34 23.95 -27.41
C GLY A 352 2.18 24.01 -26.12
N PHE A 353 1.90 23.20 -25.10
CA PHE A 353 2.68 23.17 -23.86
C PHE A 353 4.04 22.47 -24.03
N ASP A 354 5.06 22.98 -23.35
CA ASP A 354 6.31 22.24 -23.15
C ASP A 354 6.11 21.13 -22.11
N VAL A 355 6.14 19.89 -22.58
CA VAL A 355 5.95 18.68 -21.76
C VAL A 355 7.27 18.10 -21.25
N SER A 356 8.41 18.71 -21.57
CA SER A 356 9.74 18.23 -21.15
C SER A 356 9.88 18.10 -19.63
N PRO A 357 9.36 19.02 -18.80
CA PRO A 357 9.38 18.87 -17.33
C PRO A 357 8.63 17.63 -16.85
N ILE A 358 7.56 17.22 -17.53
CA ILE A 358 6.75 16.05 -17.17
C ILE A 358 7.48 14.76 -17.61
N VAL A 359 7.93 14.70 -18.86
CA VAL A 359 8.54 13.49 -19.44
C VAL A 359 9.88 13.15 -18.80
N ASN A 360 10.62 14.16 -18.34
CA ASN A 360 11.92 13.99 -17.69
C ASN A 360 11.82 13.85 -16.16
N ASP A 361 10.62 13.90 -15.58
CA ASP A 361 10.45 13.77 -14.13
C ASP A 361 10.78 12.32 -13.67
N PRO A 362 11.77 12.15 -12.76
CA PRO A 362 12.14 10.85 -12.17
C PRO A 362 10.96 10.08 -11.54
N HIS A 363 9.91 10.78 -11.08
CA HIS A 363 8.69 10.19 -10.49
C HIS A 363 8.11 9.10 -11.41
N TYR A 364 8.03 9.35 -12.71
CA TYR A 364 7.41 8.42 -13.66
C TYR A 364 8.28 7.19 -14.00
N TYR A 365 9.60 7.29 -13.87
CA TYR A 365 10.51 6.16 -14.06
C TYR A 365 10.38 5.13 -12.92
N SER A 366 10.27 5.61 -11.68
CA SER A 366 10.03 4.76 -10.49
C SER A 366 8.68 4.02 -10.56
N ALA A 367 7.70 4.65 -11.22
CA ALA A 367 6.36 4.13 -11.47
C ALA A 367 6.27 3.07 -12.59
N ALA A 368 7.41 2.72 -13.22
CA ALA A 368 7.50 1.87 -14.39
C ALA A 368 6.70 2.38 -15.60
N VAL A 369 6.48 3.70 -15.69
CA VAL A 369 5.93 4.34 -16.89
C VAL A 369 7.11 4.69 -17.79
N ASN A 370 7.28 3.95 -18.88
CA ASN A 370 8.32 4.23 -19.84
C ASN A 370 7.76 5.04 -21.01
N PHE A 371 7.88 6.37 -20.92
CA PHE A 371 7.49 7.30 -22.00
C PHE A 371 8.28 7.10 -23.30
N HIS A 372 9.46 6.47 -23.24
CA HIS A 372 10.29 6.17 -24.41
C HIS A 372 9.82 4.94 -25.18
N LYS A 373 9.06 4.02 -24.56
CA LYS A 373 8.60 2.78 -25.21
C LYS A 373 7.37 2.96 -26.11
N SER A 374 6.57 4.01 -25.94
CA SER A 374 5.33 4.18 -26.72
C SER A 374 5.44 5.17 -27.90
N LEU A 375 6.58 5.84 -28.08
CA LEU A 375 6.81 6.76 -29.20
C LEU A 375 7.43 6.09 -30.44
N GLN A 376 7.05 4.84 -30.71
CA GLN A 376 7.67 3.89 -31.66
C GLN A 376 8.91 3.21 -31.09
N ASP A 377 8.75 2.03 -30.49
CA ASP A 377 9.85 1.08 -30.51
C ASP A 377 9.39 -0.40 -30.59
N PRO A 378 9.47 -1.04 -31.77
CA PRO A 378 9.36 -2.50 -31.90
C PRO A 378 10.65 -3.24 -31.50
N TYR A 379 11.66 -2.58 -30.91
CA TYR A 379 12.93 -3.22 -30.58
C TYR A 379 12.91 -3.97 -29.24
N TRP A 380 12.44 -5.22 -29.32
CA TRP A 380 13.30 -6.31 -28.87
C TRP A 380 13.79 -7.05 -30.09
N GLY A 381 14.59 -6.35 -30.90
CA GLY A 381 15.41 -7.00 -31.92
C GLY A 381 16.30 -8.04 -31.26
N THR A 382 16.63 -9.09 -32.00
CA THR A 382 17.50 -10.21 -31.62
C THR A 382 18.96 -9.79 -31.44
N ALA A 383 19.22 -8.70 -30.71
CA ALA A 383 20.55 -8.33 -30.28
C ALA A 383 21.04 -9.43 -29.34
N SER A 384 22.17 -10.05 -29.70
CA SER A 384 22.95 -10.93 -28.84
C SER A 384 23.12 -10.26 -27.48
N GLN A 385 22.40 -10.74 -26.46
CA GLN A 385 22.64 -10.26 -25.10
C GLN A 385 24.06 -10.69 -24.69
N PRO A 386 24.93 -9.77 -24.29
CA PRO A 386 26.26 -10.13 -23.81
C PRO A 386 26.13 -11.09 -22.62
N ALA A 387 27.09 -12.02 -22.49
CA ALA A 387 27.10 -12.95 -21.37
C ALA A 387 27.19 -12.18 -20.04
N ILE A 388 26.32 -12.49 -19.09
CA ILE A 388 26.36 -11.93 -17.74
C ILE A 388 27.61 -12.49 -17.04
N SER A 389 28.67 -11.68 -16.93
CA SER A 389 29.89 -12.03 -16.19
C SER A 389 29.75 -11.68 -14.71
N ARG A 390 30.59 -12.30 -13.86
CA ARG A 390 30.65 -11.94 -12.43
C ARG A 390 31.08 -10.48 -12.23
N ASP A 391 32.04 -10.01 -13.00
CA ASP A 391 32.52 -8.62 -12.92
C ASP A 391 31.41 -7.61 -13.25
N LEU A 392 30.58 -7.93 -14.26
CA LEU A 392 29.41 -7.12 -14.58
C LEU A 392 28.44 -7.08 -13.41
N VAL A 393 28.09 -8.24 -12.84
CA VAL A 393 27.17 -8.33 -11.69
C VAL A 393 27.74 -7.59 -10.47
N ALA A 394 29.05 -7.72 -10.21
CA ALA A 394 29.75 -7.03 -9.13
C ALA A 394 29.64 -5.50 -9.28
N ALA A 395 29.74 -4.98 -10.51
CA ALA A 395 29.62 -3.55 -10.79
C ALA A 395 28.18 -3.00 -10.72
N LEU A 396 27.14 -3.85 -10.71
CA LEU A 396 25.76 -3.38 -10.59
C LEU A 396 25.44 -2.93 -9.16
N PRO A 397 24.61 -1.89 -8.97
CA PRO A 397 24.15 -1.48 -7.64
C PRO A 397 23.26 -2.57 -7.04
N LYS A 398 23.49 -2.90 -5.76
CA LYS A 398 22.78 -3.99 -5.06
C LYS A 398 22.09 -3.51 -3.80
N ILE A 399 21.09 -4.29 -3.38
CA ILE A 399 20.42 -4.17 -2.08
C ILE A 399 20.32 -5.57 -1.47
N ASP A 400 20.57 -5.71 -0.17
CA ASP A 400 20.30 -6.93 0.61
C ASP A 400 19.32 -6.62 1.74
N ALA A 401 18.07 -7.09 1.62
CA ALA A 401 17.03 -6.83 2.62
C ALA A 401 16.99 -7.89 3.75
N HIS A 402 17.99 -8.77 3.86
CA HIS A 402 18.00 -9.78 4.92
C HIS A 402 19.42 -10.28 5.24
N ARG A 403 20.29 -9.36 5.69
CA ARG A 403 21.67 -9.66 6.02
C ARG A 403 21.85 -9.85 7.52
N ARG A 404 22.06 -11.08 7.97
CA ARG A 404 22.19 -11.36 9.42
C ARG A 404 23.55 -10.90 9.93
N VAL A 405 23.58 -10.21 11.07
CA VAL A 405 24.84 -9.88 11.74
C VAL A 405 25.61 -11.18 12.05
N ALA A 406 24.92 -12.14 12.69
CA ALA A 406 25.42 -13.50 12.84
C ALA A 406 25.37 -14.25 11.50
N GLY A 407 26.54 -14.51 10.92
CA GLY A 407 26.71 -15.23 9.65
C GLY A 407 27.16 -14.39 8.46
N SER A 408 27.28 -13.06 8.60
CA SER A 408 27.79 -12.19 7.52
C SER A 408 29.15 -11.58 7.78
N ALA A 409 29.64 -11.61 9.02
CA ALA A 409 31.01 -11.21 9.34
C ALA A 409 32.02 -12.24 8.83
N SER A 410 33.17 -11.77 8.37
CA SER A 410 34.27 -12.60 7.89
C SER A 410 34.78 -13.53 8.99
N LEU A 411 35.30 -14.71 8.58
CA LEU A 411 35.86 -15.67 9.52
C LEU A 411 37.04 -15.10 10.32
N ASP A 412 37.73 -14.09 9.79
CA ASP A 412 38.82 -13.41 10.51
C ASP A 412 38.32 -12.64 11.73
N VAL A 413 37.24 -11.86 11.56
CA VAL A 413 36.60 -11.15 12.67
C VAL A 413 36.00 -12.15 13.66
N VAL A 414 35.32 -13.19 13.16
CA VAL A 414 34.68 -14.20 14.01
C VAL A 414 35.72 -14.99 14.80
N TRP A 415 36.83 -15.40 14.18
CA TRP A 415 37.92 -16.11 14.84
C TRP A 415 38.57 -15.27 15.94
N LYS A 416 38.87 -14.00 15.66
CA LYS A 416 39.45 -13.06 16.65
C LYS A 416 38.60 -13.04 17.91
N HIS A 417 37.31 -12.73 17.77
CA HIS A 417 36.42 -12.58 18.93
C HIS A 417 36.03 -13.92 19.56
N PHE A 418 35.98 -15.02 18.79
CA PHE A 418 35.80 -16.37 19.35
C PHE A 418 37.00 -16.78 20.21
N ALA A 419 38.22 -16.59 19.71
CA ALA A 419 39.46 -16.91 20.42
C ALA A 419 39.57 -16.11 21.71
N ASP A 420 39.40 -14.79 21.63
CA ASP A 420 39.38 -13.91 22.80
C ASP A 420 38.33 -14.38 23.81
N ALA A 421 37.15 -14.79 23.34
CA ALA A 421 36.08 -15.23 24.21
C ALA A 421 36.40 -16.53 24.97
N VAL A 422 36.92 -17.56 24.31
CA VAL A 422 37.18 -18.87 24.96
C VAL A 422 38.49 -18.91 25.75
N THR A 423 39.39 -17.96 25.54
CA THR A 423 40.62 -17.80 26.34
C THR A 423 40.43 -16.92 27.57
N ASP A 424 39.28 -16.28 27.71
CA ASP A 424 38.91 -15.50 28.89
C ASP A 424 38.53 -16.43 30.05
N ASP A 425 39.19 -16.28 31.20
CA ASP A 425 38.96 -17.09 32.40
C ASP A 425 37.49 -17.05 32.90
N SER A 426 36.72 -16.02 32.52
CA SER A 426 35.30 -15.90 32.85
C SER A 426 34.37 -16.65 31.90
N CYS A 427 34.89 -17.25 30.81
CA CYS A 427 34.09 -17.97 29.84
C CYS A 427 33.58 -19.30 30.42
N PRO A 428 32.26 -19.57 30.37
CA PRO A 428 31.70 -20.79 30.96
C PRO A 428 31.93 -22.06 30.11
N VAL A 429 32.51 -21.92 28.91
CA VAL A 429 32.66 -23.01 27.93
C VAL A 429 34.03 -22.96 27.27
N THR A 430 34.61 -24.13 26.98
CA THR A 430 35.88 -24.23 26.27
C THR A 430 35.68 -24.24 24.75
N ALA A 431 36.73 -23.91 24.00
CA ALA A 431 36.71 -23.98 22.53
C ALA A 431 36.31 -25.39 22.03
N ALA A 432 36.86 -26.43 22.65
CA ALA A 432 36.56 -27.83 22.35
C ALA A 432 35.06 -28.15 22.48
N ALA A 433 34.41 -27.69 23.56
CA ALA A 433 32.98 -27.91 23.78
C ALA A 433 32.11 -27.17 22.75
N VAL A 434 32.49 -25.94 22.37
CA VAL A 434 31.74 -25.17 21.37
C VAL A 434 31.85 -25.80 19.99
N LEU A 435 33.06 -26.21 19.61
CA LEU A 435 33.37 -26.78 18.29
C LEU A 435 33.01 -28.27 18.17
N GLY A 436 32.80 -28.97 19.28
CA GLY A 436 32.56 -30.42 19.29
C GLY A 436 33.81 -31.22 18.96
N LEU A 437 34.97 -30.77 19.45
CA LEU A 437 36.27 -31.40 19.24
C LEU A 437 36.76 -32.07 20.52
N ASP A 438 37.52 -33.15 20.36
CA ASP A 438 38.30 -33.74 21.45
C ASP A 438 39.68 -33.06 21.52
N PRO A 439 40.00 -32.33 22.61
CA PRO A 439 41.28 -31.67 22.73
C PRO A 439 42.39 -32.68 23.06
N PRO A 440 43.68 -32.33 22.85
CA PRO A 440 44.82 -33.15 23.29
C PRO A 440 44.75 -33.50 24.78
N GLN A 441 45.33 -34.65 25.17
CA GLN A 441 45.20 -35.26 26.51
C GLN A 441 45.59 -34.36 27.69
N ASP A 442 46.39 -33.31 27.45
CA ASP A 442 46.86 -32.34 28.46
C ASP A 442 46.57 -30.87 28.08
N ALA A 443 45.57 -30.64 27.23
CA ALA A 443 45.26 -29.30 26.76
C ALA A 443 44.76 -28.38 27.90
N PRO A 444 45.26 -27.14 28.02
CA PRO A 444 44.73 -26.17 28.98
C PRO A 444 43.28 -25.79 28.62
N ALA A 445 42.53 -25.23 29.58
CA ALA A 445 41.16 -24.75 29.33
C ALA A 445 41.08 -23.68 28.21
N THR A 446 42.16 -22.94 28.00
CA THR A 446 42.34 -21.91 26.96
C THR A 446 42.81 -22.47 25.62
N TRP A 447 42.85 -23.79 25.43
CA TRP A 447 43.26 -24.41 24.19
C TRP A 447 42.37 -24.01 23.00
N LEU A 448 43.02 -23.76 21.86
CA LEU A 448 42.40 -23.45 20.58
C LEU A 448 42.90 -24.44 19.51
N PRO A 449 42.05 -24.84 18.56
CA PRO A 449 42.49 -25.61 17.39
C PRO A 449 43.29 -24.72 16.42
N ASP A 450 43.92 -25.34 15.42
CA ASP A 450 44.49 -24.60 14.30
C ASP A 450 43.41 -23.83 13.52
N ARG A 451 43.75 -22.66 12.99
CA ARG A 451 42.80 -21.80 12.26
C ARG A 451 42.12 -22.52 11.09
N ALA A 452 42.87 -23.34 10.35
CA ALA A 452 42.33 -24.11 9.23
C ALA A 452 41.26 -25.13 9.67
N VAL A 453 41.39 -25.70 10.88
CA VAL A 453 40.38 -26.62 11.44
C VAL A 453 39.11 -25.85 11.79
N PHE A 454 39.26 -24.66 12.37
CA PHE A 454 38.12 -23.78 12.65
C PHE A 454 37.39 -23.37 11.37
N ASP A 455 38.10 -22.88 10.36
CA ASP A 455 37.51 -22.45 9.09
C ASP A 455 36.73 -23.60 8.42
N ALA A 456 37.30 -24.81 8.41
CA ALA A 456 36.65 -25.99 7.84
C ALA A 456 35.34 -26.37 8.57
N LEU A 457 35.26 -26.17 9.89
CA LEU A 457 34.07 -26.45 10.68
C LEU A 457 32.97 -25.39 10.51
N VAL A 458 33.36 -24.12 10.38
CA VAL A 458 32.44 -22.99 10.35
C VAL A 458 31.97 -22.66 8.94
N GLU A 459 32.83 -22.71 7.92
CA GLU A 459 32.49 -22.38 6.53
C GLU A 459 31.80 -23.54 5.80
N SER A 460 32.24 -24.78 6.05
CA SER A 460 31.81 -26.00 5.34
C SER A 460 31.98 -25.91 3.81
N SER A 461 32.98 -26.60 3.26
CA SER A 461 33.47 -26.45 1.87
C SER A 461 32.46 -26.67 0.73
N ASP A 462 31.35 -27.37 0.96
CA ASP A 462 30.39 -27.74 -0.11
C ASP A 462 28.92 -27.51 0.29
N THR A 463 28.50 -27.98 1.47
CA THR A 463 27.13 -27.80 1.99
C THR A 463 27.09 -27.95 3.51
N HIS A 464 26.43 -27.02 4.21
CA HIS A 464 26.15 -27.19 5.63
C HIS A 464 25.20 -28.37 5.92
N THR A 465 25.59 -29.20 6.88
CA THR A 465 24.70 -30.15 7.56
C THR A 465 24.03 -29.50 8.78
N PRO A 466 22.92 -30.04 9.32
CA PRO A 466 22.35 -29.54 10.57
C PRO A 466 23.37 -29.48 11.73
N GLY A 467 24.32 -30.41 11.76
CA GLY A 467 25.42 -30.44 12.73
C GLY A 467 26.39 -29.27 12.56
N SER A 468 26.91 -29.05 11.35
CA SER A 468 27.83 -27.94 11.08
C SER A 468 27.15 -26.58 11.24
N THR A 469 25.87 -26.45 10.86
CA THR A 469 25.09 -25.23 11.14
C THR A 469 24.94 -24.98 12.64
N SER A 470 24.76 -26.04 13.44
CA SER A 470 24.70 -25.93 14.90
C SER A 470 26.03 -25.47 15.49
N VAL A 471 27.16 -26.00 14.99
CA VAL A 471 28.51 -25.54 15.38
C VAL A 471 28.69 -24.07 15.04
N ALA A 472 28.46 -23.66 13.78
CA ALA A 472 28.58 -22.28 13.35
C ALA A 472 27.72 -21.33 14.21
N LYS A 473 26.46 -21.68 14.47
CA LYS A 473 25.58 -20.89 15.36
C LYS A 473 26.16 -20.71 16.76
N ARG A 474 26.71 -21.77 17.38
CA ARG A 474 27.33 -21.64 18.70
C ARG A 474 28.58 -20.75 18.67
N VAL A 475 29.39 -20.85 17.62
CA VAL A 475 30.57 -19.99 17.40
C VAL A 475 30.16 -18.53 17.26
N PHE A 476 29.26 -18.21 16.33
CA PHE A 476 28.78 -16.83 16.12
C PHE A 476 28.10 -16.26 17.37
N ASN A 477 27.29 -17.06 18.06
CA ASN A 477 26.68 -16.63 19.31
C ASN A 477 27.75 -16.30 20.34
N LEU A 478 28.79 -17.11 20.51
CA LEU A 478 29.83 -16.84 21.50
C LEU A 478 30.77 -15.69 21.12
N ALA A 479 31.11 -15.54 19.83
CA ALA A 479 31.99 -14.49 19.35
C ALA A 479 31.37 -13.10 19.51
N LEU A 480 30.05 -12.97 19.30
CA LEU A 480 29.34 -11.70 19.35
C LEU A 480 28.77 -11.41 20.74
N GLN A 481 29.63 -11.34 21.76
CA GLN A 481 29.24 -11.15 23.18
C GLN A 481 29.83 -9.89 23.82
N THR A 482 30.45 -9.00 23.03
CA THR A 482 30.98 -7.71 23.49
C THR A 482 30.57 -6.60 22.51
N ARG A 483 30.59 -5.34 22.96
CA ARG A 483 30.31 -4.19 22.08
C ARG A 483 31.31 -4.10 20.93
N ASP A 484 32.59 -4.36 21.20
CA ASP A 484 33.66 -4.33 20.21
C ASP A 484 33.49 -5.44 19.17
N ALA A 485 33.09 -6.65 19.59
CA ALA A 485 32.81 -7.74 18.67
C ALA A 485 31.66 -7.43 17.70
N ILE A 486 30.61 -6.80 18.21
CA ILE A 486 29.47 -6.33 17.40
C ILE A 486 29.95 -5.23 16.43
N ALA A 487 30.70 -4.25 16.91
CA ALA A 487 31.19 -3.14 16.10
C ALA A 487 32.11 -3.59 14.97
N ASP A 488 33.11 -4.44 15.28
CA ASP A 488 34.04 -5.00 14.30
C ASP A 488 33.28 -5.81 13.24
N SER A 489 32.28 -6.59 13.66
CA SER A 489 31.46 -7.41 12.75
C SER A 489 30.61 -6.56 11.82
N VAL A 490 29.98 -5.50 12.33
CA VAL A 490 29.21 -4.57 11.50
C VAL A 490 30.13 -3.84 10.52
N ALA A 491 31.29 -3.36 10.97
CA ALA A 491 32.26 -2.68 10.11
C ALA A 491 32.74 -3.59 8.96
N ASP A 492 33.06 -4.85 9.24
CA ASP A 492 33.45 -5.85 8.24
C ASP A 492 32.34 -6.14 7.23
N ILE A 493 31.09 -6.28 7.71
CA ILE A 493 29.92 -6.46 6.84
C ILE A 493 29.76 -5.29 5.86
N PHE A 494 29.90 -4.05 6.34
CA PHE A 494 29.78 -2.86 5.49
C PHE A 494 30.95 -2.74 4.52
N ALA A 495 32.18 -3.06 4.93
CA ALA A 495 33.32 -3.07 4.03
C ALA A 495 33.13 -4.08 2.89
N SER A 496 32.63 -5.28 3.19
CA SER A 496 32.25 -6.29 2.20
C SER A 496 31.14 -5.80 1.28
N ALA A 497 30.09 -5.17 1.83
CA ALA A 497 28.97 -4.64 1.06
C ALA A 497 29.42 -3.52 0.11
N ALA A 498 30.27 -2.60 0.57
CA ALA A 498 30.83 -1.53 -0.25
C ALA A 498 31.69 -2.06 -1.40
N ALA A 499 32.52 -3.08 -1.12
CA ALA A 499 33.34 -3.73 -2.14
C ALA A 499 32.52 -4.42 -3.25
N ASP A 500 31.28 -4.83 -2.94
CA ASP A 500 30.34 -5.43 -3.89
C ASP A 500 29.21 -4.46 -4.30
N ASN A 501 29.45 -3.15 -4.24
CA ASN A 501 28.56 -2.10 -4.75
C ASN A 501 27.12 -2.15 -4.22
N TYR A 502 26.95 -2.51 -2.94
CA TYR A 502 25.66 -2.38 -2.27
C TYR A 502 25.37 -0.91 -1.95
N LEU A 503 24.14 -0.46 -2.23
CA LEU A 503 23.66 0.87 -1.85
C LEU A 503 22.93 0.86 -0.50
N TYR A 504 22.32 -0.28 -0.16
CA TYR A 504 21.53 -0.44 1.06
C TYR A 504 21.57 -1.89 1.57
N ILE A 505 21.63 -2.07 2.88
CA ILE A 505 21.47 -3.37 3.55
C ILE A 505 20.49 -3.30 4.74
N GLU A 506 19.66 -4.31 4.93
CA GLU A 506 18.91 -4.51 6.18
C GLU A 506 19.64 -5.52 7.04
N LEU A 507 20.26 -5.03 8.11
CA LEU A 507 20.91 -5.88 9.10
C LEU A 507 19.88 -6.52 10.01
N VAL A 508 19.92 -7.84 10.11
CA VAL A 508 19.04 -8.62 10.97
C VAL A 508 19.81 -9.06 12.21
N LEU A 509 19.35 -8.63 13.38
CA LEU A 509 19.98 -8.90 14.67
C LEU A 509 18.97 -9.57 15.61
N GLU A 510 19.35 -10.70 16.21
CA GLU A 510 18.61 -11.30 17.32
C GLU A 510 19.31 -10.97 18.63
N PRO A 511 18.92 -9.88 19.33
CA PRO A 511 19.70 -9.37 20.47
C PRO A 511 19.73 -10.34 21.65
N SER A 512 18.73 -11.21 21.81
CA SER A 512 18.65 -12.18 22.91
C SER A 512 19.83 -13.16 22.93
N PHE A 513 20.40 -13.53 21.77
CA PHE A 513 21.54 -14.44 21.68
C PHE A 513 22.88 -13.81 22.09
N HIS A 514 22.94 -12.50 22.25
CA HIS A 514 24.18 -11.74 22.46
C HIS A 514 24.28 -11.12 23.87
N THR A 515 23.43 -11.59 24.81
CA THR A 515 23.30 -11.08 26.19
C THR A 515 24.29 -11.67 27.21
N GLY A 516 25.26 -12.43 26.74
CA GLY A 516 26.36 -12.90 27.57
C GLY A 516 27.26 -11.76 28.04
N ARG A 517 28.18 -12.08 28.97
CA ARG A 517 29.20 -11.15 29.49
C ARG A 517 28.64 -9.83 30.04
N GLY A 518 27.41 -9.85 30.56
CA GLY A 518 26.77 -8.70 31.21
C GLY A 518 26.10 -7.71 30.24
N LEU A 519 25.98 -8.03 28.96
CA LEU A 519 25.23 -7.21 28.01
C LEU A 519 23.71 -7.44 28.11
N THR A 520 22.94 -6.38 28.08
CA THR A 520 21.48 -6.44 27.92
C THR A 520 21.13 -6.37 26.43
N MET A 521 19.91 -6.76 26.06
CA MET A 521 19.41 -6.56 24.68
C MET A 521 19.51 -5.10 24.22
N ALA A 522 19.24 -4.15 25.11
CA ALA A 522 19.43 -2.73 24.83
C ALA A 522 20.89 -2.39 24.49
N HIS A 523 21.86 -2.87 25.28
CA HIS A 523 23.29 -2.62 25.01
C HIS A 523 23.71 -3.13 23.63
N ILE A 524 23.21 -4.29 23.21
CA ILE A 524 23.56 -4.93 21.94
C ILE A 524 22.96 -4.14 20.77
N VAL A 525 21.69 -3.74 20.90
CA VAL A 525 21.02 -2.92 19.88
C VAL A 525 21.72 -1.57 19.75
N ASP A 526 22.02 -0.89 20.86
CA ASP A 526 22.69 0.42 20.85
C ASP A 526 24.08 0.32 20.21
N ALA A 527 24.89 -0.68 20.59
CA ALA A 527 26.20 -0.92 19.99
C ALA A 527 26.12 -1.21 18.47
N THR A 528 25.09 -1.93 18.04
CA THR A 528 24.86 -2.21 16.61
C THR A 528 24.50 -0.93 15.85
N LEU A 529 23.63 -0.09 16.42
CA LEU A 529 23.24 1.19 15.82
C LEU A 529 24.40 2.17 15.71
N ASP A 530 25.22 2.29 16.77
CA ASP A 530 26.43 3.11 16.75
C ASP A 530 27.41 2.64 15.66
N ALA A 531 27.59 1.32 15.55
CA ALA A 531 28.43 0.73 14.51
C ALA A 531 27.87 0.93 13.09
N ILE A 532 26.55 0.82 12.91
CA ILE A 532 25.87 1.12 11.63
C ILE A 532 26.13 2.57 11.23
N ALA A 533 25.99 3.53 12.15
CA ALA A 533 26.19 4.95 11.86
C ALA A 533 27.62 5.21 11.38
N SER A 534 28.62 4.72 12.13
CA SER A 534 30.05 4.85 11.78
C SER A 534 30.41 4.16 10.45
N ALA A 535 29.90 2.95 10.24
CA ALA A 535 30.16 2.18 9.03
C ALA A 535 29.48 2.79 7.79
N SER A 536 28.27 3.33 7.95
CA SER A 536 27.56 4.03 6.86
C SER A 536 28.30 5.29 6.43
N GLU A 537 28.80 6.08 7.38
CA GLU A 537 29.58 7.30 7.10
C GLU A 537 30.88 6.99 6.33
N SER A 538 31.58 5.92 6.72
CA SER A 538 32.87 5.55 6.12
C SER A 538 32.75 4.87 4.75
N THR A 539 31.66 4.15 4.50
CA THR A 539 31.50 3.34 3.27
C THR A 539 30.52 3.92 2.26
N GLY A 540 29.60 4.81 2.68
CA GLY A 540 28.49 5.30 1.88
C GLY A 540 27.34 4.30 1.69
N VAL A 541 27.45 3.08 2.24
CA VAL A 541 26.36 2.10 2.24
C VAL A 541 25.35 2.49 3.31
N LEU A 542 24.08 2.58 2.94
CA LEU A 542 23.00 2.85 3.90
C LEU A 542 22.55 1.55 4.58
N ALA A 543 22.05 1.62 5.81
CA ALA A 543 21.46 0.43 6.44
C ALA A 543 20.25 0.71 7.33
N GLY A 544 19.38 -0.30 7.42
CA GLY A 544 18.34 -0.42 8.43
C GLY A 544 18.64 -1.57 9.39
N LEU A 545 18.18 -1.47 10.64
CA LEU A 545 18.26 -2.56 11.61
C LEU A 545 16.90 -3.23 11.80
N VAL A 546 16.83 -4.55 11.61
CA VAL A 546 15.66 -5.38 11.90
C VAL A 546 15.97 -6.23 13.13
N LEU A 547 15.18 -6.04 14.19
CA LEU A 547 15.31 -6.87 15.38
C LEU A 547 14.52 -8.16 15.21
N ALA A 548 15.20 -9.30 15.28
CA ALA A 548 14.62 -10.60 15.05
C ALA A 548 14.42 -11.39 16.35
N VAL A 549 13.44 -12.28 16.34
CA VAL A 549 13.30 -13.35 17.35
C VAL A 549 13.30 -14.71 16.65
N SER A 550 13.99 -15.70 17.20
CA SER A 550 13.87 -17.09 16.75
C SER A 550 12.63 -17.75 17.36
N VAL A 551 11.74 -18.23 16.50
CA VAL A 551 10.56 -19.02 16.87
C VAL A 551 10.93 -20.48 16.70
N SER A 552 10.80 -21.34 17.73
CA SER A 552 10.97 -22.79 17.54
C SER A 552 9.88 -23.62 18.21
N PRO A 553 9.57 -24.83 17.71
CA PRO A 553 8.61 -25.73 18.35
C PRO A 553 9.00 -26.12 19.78
N ALA A 554 10.30 -26.16 20.08
CA ALA A 554 10.83 -26.48 21.41
C ALA A 554 10.88 -25.25 22.34
N THR A 555 10.90 -24.06 21.78
CA THR A 555 11.00 -22.78 22.48
C THR A 555 9.90 -21.85 21.97
N LEU A 556 8.63 -22.31 21.91
CA LEU A 556 7.44 -21.47 21.69
C LEU A 556 7.78 -20.10 22.27
N CYS A 557 8.07 -19.10 21.42
CA CYS A 557 8.83 -17.91 21.82
C CYS A 557 8.31 -17.47 23.18
N ASP A 558 9.18 -17.23 24.16
CA ASP A 558 8.72 -16.58 25.38
C ASP A 558 8.02 -15.29 24.92
N PRO A 559 6.70 -15.19 25.04
CA PRO A 559 5.97 -14.03 24.54
C PRO A 559 6.48 -12.74 25.17
N LEU A 560 7.14 -12.84 26.34
CA LEU A 560 7.83 -11.75 27.02
C LEU A 560 9.06 -11.27 26.25
N VAL A 561 9.92 -12.18 25.75
CA VAL A 561 11.13 -11.81 25.00
C VAL A 561 10.75 -11.16 23.66
N PHE A 562 9.75 -11.71 22.97
CA PHE A 562 9.28 -11.09 21.72
C PHE A 562 8.69 -9.70 21.98
N ARG A 563 7.92 -9.55 23.06
CA ARG A 563 7.38 -8.26 23.48
C ARG A 563 8.50 -7.27 23.83
N GLU A 564 9.51 -7.68 24.57
CA GLU A 564 10.64 -6.83 24.94
C GLU A 564 11.43 -6.37 23.70
N ILE A 565 11.69 -7.26 22.74
CA ILE A 565 12.32 -6.91 21.46
C ILE A 565 11.45 -5.90 20.67
N ALA A 566 10.13 -6.10 20.66
CA ALA A 566 9.21 -5.16 20.02
C ALA A 566 9.22 -3.78 20.71
N GLU A 567 9.23 -3.74 22.05
CA GLU A 567 9.36 -2.51 22.84
C GLU A 567 10.70 -1.81 22.57
N LEU A 568 11.81 -2.56 22.46
CA LEU A 568 13.12 -2.02 22.10
C LEU A 568 13.14 -1.41 20.70
N ALA A 569 12.50 -2.06 19.72
CA ALA A 569 12.37 -1.54 18.36
C ALA A 569 11.57 -0.24 18.33
N VAL A 570 10.44 -0.18 19.05
CA VAL A 570 9.61 1.03 19.15
C VAL A 570 10.39 2.17 19.82
N ALA A 571 11.13 1.89 20.90
CA ALA A 571 11.95 2.87 21.60
C ALA A 571 13.08 3.46 20.74
N ARG A 572 13.44 2.80 19.63
CA ARG A 572 14.52 3.19 18.69
C ARG A 572 14.00 3.34 17.26
N LYS A 573 12.73 3.73 17.13
CA LYS A 573 12.08 3.98 15.83
C LYS A 573 12.89 5.00 15.01
N GLY A 574 13.08 4.71 13.74
CA GLY A 574 13.92 5.48 12.81
C GLY A 574 15.13 4.64 12.40
N PRO A 575 16.17 4.52 13.24
CA PRO A 575 17.30 3.63 13.00
C PRO A 575 16.92 2.14 12.98
N VAL A 576 15.97 1.71 13.82
CA VAL A 576 15.36 0.38 13.74
C VAL A 576 14.21 0.40 12.74
N SER A 577 14.36 -0.37 11.68
CA SER A 577 13.44 -0.42 10.52
C SER A 577 12.31 -1.43 10.71
N GLY A 578 12.46 -2.43 11.58
CA GLY A 578 11.40 -3.40 11.81
C GLY A 578 11.69 -4.44 12.88
N VAL A 579 10.70 -5.30 13.09
CA VAL A 579 10.79 -6.51 13.92
C VAL A 579 10.46 -7.72 13.06
N GLY A 580 11.27 -8.77 13.15
CA GLY A 580 11.13 -10.01 12.39
C GLY A 580 11.00 -11.23 13.27
N ALA A 581 10.48 -12.31 12.69
CA ALA A 581 10.46 -13.63 13.31
C ALA A 581 11.19 -14.63 12.41
N LEU A 582 12.16 -15.33 12.96
CA LEU A 582 12.95 -16.35 12.29
C LEU A 582 12.36 -17.71 12.61
N ALA A 583 11.74 -18.35 11.64
CA ALA A 583 11.31 -19.74 11.78
C ALA A 583 12.54 -20.67 11.82
N PRO A 584 12.49 -21.82 12.50
CA PRO A 584 13.54 -22.81 12.37
C PRO A 584 13.47 -23.39 10.97
N SER A 585 14.62 -23.77 10.41
CA SER A 585 14.63 -24.70 9.29
C SER A 585 14.11 -26.05 9.80
N THR A 586 12.80 -26.24 9.82
CA THR A 586 12.29 -27.60 9.70
C THR A 586 12.68 -28.03 8.30
N SER A 587 13.54 -29.04 8.19
CA SER A 587 13.74 -29.77 6.94
C SER A 587 12.36 -29.97 6.31
N PRO A 588 12.17 -29.72 5.00
CA PRO A 588 10.87 -29.96 4.40
C PRO A 588 10.48 -31.39 4.77
N LEU A 589 9.34 -31.54 5.45
CA LEU A 589 8.58 -32.76 5.33
C LEU A 589 8.60 -33.06 3.85
N LYS A 590 9.32 -34.11 3.45
CA LYS A 590 9.17 -34.72 2.13
C LYS A 590 7.72 -35.18 2.09
N THR A 591 6.81 -34.26 1.80
CA THR A 591 5.52 -34.60 1.24
C THR A 591 5.90 -35.26 -0.06
N THR A 592 5.78 -36.58 -0.09
CA THR A 592 5.76 -37.35 -1.31
C THR A 592 4.68 -36.71 -2.17
N ALA A 593 5.10 -35.84 -3.09
CA ALA A 593 4.28 -35.34 -4.16
C ALA A 593 3.87 -36.57 -4.96
N THR A 594 2.71 -37.12 -4.62
CA THR A 594 1.96 -37.97 -5.54
C THR A 594 1.57 -37.04 -6.67
N THR A 595 2.29 -37.15 -7.77
CA THR A 595 1.97 -36.56 -9.05
C THR A 595 0.55 -36.98 -9.42
N ARG A 596 -0.42 -36.11 -9.12
CA ARG A 596 -1.74 -36.20 -9.75
C ARG A 596 -1.54 -35.81 -11.22
N PRO A 597 -1.92 -36.66 -12.19
CA PRO A 597 -1.85 -36.29 -13.59
C PRO A 597 -2.84 -35.14 -13.87
N PRO A 598 -2.55 -34.29 -14.86
CA PRO A 598 -3.39 -33.14 -15.18
C PRO A 598 -4.78 -33.59 -15.60
N LEU A 599 -5.82 -33.00 -14.99
CA LEU A 599 -7.21 -33.18 -15.36
C LEU A 599 -7.45 -32.58 -16.75
N THR A 600 -7.47 -33.42 -17.77
CA THR A 600 -8.09 -33.10 -19.06
C THR A 600 -9.60 -33.05 -18.89
N PHE A 601 -10.19 -31.86 -18.99
CA PHE A 601 -11.64 -31.69 -19.07
C PHE A 601 -12.14 -32.19 -20.44
N SER A 602 -12.65 -33.42 -20.49
CA SER A 602 -13.49 -33.89 -21.59
C SER A 602 -14.95 -33.55 -21.28
N ARG A 603 -15.54 -32.68 -22.09
CA ARG A 603 -16.98 -32.38 -22.12
C ARG A 603 -17.74 -33.63 -22.60
N THR A 604 -18.36 -34.34 -21.66
CA THR A 604 -19.54 -35.18 -21.94
C THR A 604 -20.34 -35.35 -20.65
N LEU A 605 -21.47 -34.66 -20.56
CA LEU A 605 -22.54 -34.98 -19.60
C LEU A 605 -23.23 -36.28 -20.03
N PRO A 606 -23.64 -37.12 -19.07
CA PRO A 606 -25.05 -37.49 -19.08
C PRO A 606 -25.69 -37.48 -17.69
N CYS A 607 -26.95 -37.03 -17.67
CA CYS A 607 -27.90 -37.17 -16.59
C CYS A 607 -28.07 -38.64 -16.14
N ARG A 608 -28.26 -38.87 -14.83
CA ARG A 608 -29.44 -39.60 -14.30
C ARG A 608 -29.48 -39.70 -12.76
N SER A 609 -30.63 -39.28 -12.24
CA SER A 609 -31.49 -39.83 -11.17
C SER A 609 -30.97 -40.92 -10.18
N SER A 610 -31.25 -40.62 -8.90
CA SER A 610 -31.87 -41.45 -7.84
C SER A 610 -31.15 -42.66 -7.21
N SER A 611 -30.76 -42.44 -5.93
CA SER A 611 -31.06 -43.27 -4.73
C SER A 611 -30.39 -44.66 -4.51
N PRO A 612 -30.22 -45.11 -3.23
CA PRO A 612 -28.98 -45.71 -2.70
C PRO A 612 -29.00 -47.25 -2.52
N PRO A 613 -27.88 -47.89 -2.08
CA PRO A 613 -27.59 -49.31 -2.32
C PRO A 613 -27.89 -50.24 -1.13
N VAL A 614 -28.07 -51.53 -1.43
CA VAL A 614 -28.10 -52.63 -0.45
C VAL A 614 -26.86 -53.53 -0.61
N ARG A 615 -26.31 -53.89 0.55
CA ARG A 615 -25.09 -54.67 0.83
C ARG A 615 -25.17 -56.14 0.39
N SER A 616 -24.01 -56.73 0.05
CA SER A 616 -23.40 -57.94 0.67
C SER A 616 -22.33 -58.55 -0.28
N ARG A 617 -21.03 -58.54 0.08
CA ARG A 617 -20.22 -59.60 0.75
C ARG A 617 -19.64 -60.65 -0.25
N PRO A 618 -18.58 -61.42 0.09
CA PRO A 618 -17.23 -61.11 -0.42
C PRO A 618 -16.42 -62.30 -1.02
N ARG A 619 -15.44 -61.98 -1.90
CA ARG A 619 -14.14 -62.67 -2.17
C ARG A 619 -14.18 -64.20 -2.50
N PRO A 620 -13.08 -64.92 -2.83
CA PRO A 620 -11.67 -64.53 -3.02
C PRO A 620 -10.96 -65.16 -4.27
N SER A 621 -9.67 -64.78 -4.42
CA SER A 621 -8.54 -65.59 -4.94
C SER A 621 -8.52 -65.87 -6.46
N SER A 622 -7.41 -65.90 -7.17
CA SER A 622 -6.06 -66.38 -6.84
C SER A 622 -5.10 -65.95 -7.98
N LEU A 623 -3.87 -65.54 -7.66
CA LEU A 623 -2.60 -66.27 -7.85
C LEU A 623 -1.91 -66.09 -9.23
N ARG A 624 -0.68 -65.55 -9.14
CA ARG A 624 0.57 -66.01 -9.79
C ARG A 624 0.68 -65.84 -11.32
N SER A 625 1.83 -65.55 -11.94
CA SER A 625 3.22 -65.38 -11.50
C SER A 625 4.13 -65.27 -12.74
N LEU A 626 5.42 -64.93 -12.52
CA LEU A 626 6.63 -65.30 -13.32
C LEU A 626 6.77 -64.55 -14.67
N THR A 627 7.95 -64.17 -15.21
CA THR A 627 9.38 -64.14 -14.84
C THR A 627 10.16 -63.46 -15.97
N ALA A 628 11.41 -63.07 -15.66
CA ALA A 628 12.61 -63.10 -16.51
C ALA A 628 13.01 -61.84 -17.31
N ALA A 629 14.28 -61.48 -17.07
CA ALA A 629 15.12 -60.47 -17.70
C ALA A 629 15.90 -61.06 -18.91
N PRO A 630 17.09 -60.55 -19.31
CA PRO A 630 17.50 -59.23 -19.82
C PRO A 630 18.16 -59.36 -21.22
N THR A 631 18.62 -58.27 -21.88
CA THR A 631 19.83 -58.27 -22.74
C THR A 631 20.26 -56.88 -23.28
N ALA A 632 21.56 -56.62 -23.13
CA ALA A 632 22.56 -56.06 -24.07
C ALA A 632 22.42 -54.67 -24.76
N SER A 633 23.53 -53.92 -24.65
CA SER A 633 24.02 -52.69 -25.36
C SER A 633 24.84 -53.07 -26.62
N PRO A 634 25.67 -52.22 -27.30
CA PRO A 634 25.68 -50.78 -27.67
C PRO A 634 26.19 -50.49 -29.13
N ALA A 635 26.27 -49.22 -29.59
CA ALA A 635 27.19 -48.71 -30.66
C ALA A 635 27.07 -47.15 -30.83
N ALA A 636 28.13 -46.33 -30.62
CA ALA A 636 29.17 -45.79 -31.55
C ALA A 636 28.68 -44.60 -32.43
N SER A 637 29.38 -43.48 -32.76
CA SER A 637 30.81 -43.03 -32.87
C SER A 637 30.81 -41.47 -32.95
N ARG A 638 31.71 -40.64 -32.35
CA ARG A 638 33.11 -40.22 -32.64
C ARG A 638 33.47 -39.79 -34.08
N PHE A 639 33.96 -38.55 -34.26
CA PHE A 639 35.25 -38.23 -34.95
C PHE A 639 35.79 -36.81 -34.63
N THR A 640 37.12 -36.71 -34.66
CA THR A 640 38.04 -35.63 -34.22
C THR A 640 38.95 -35.13 -35.35
N ARG A 641 39.53 -33.91 -35.24
CA ARG A 641 40.92 -33.45 -35.61
C ARG A 641 40.97 -31.91 -35.58
N SER A 642 41.77 -31.17 -34.80
CA SER A 642 43.24 -30.99 -34.68
C SER A 642 43.94 -30.23 -35.83
N ARG A 643 44.55 -29.06 -35.52
CA ARG A 643 45.88 -28.60 -35.98
C ARG A 643 46.33 -27.30 -35.28
N SER A 644 47.65 -27.08 -35.32
CA SER A 644 48.54 -26.30 -34.45
C SER A 644 49.24 -25.11 -35.16
N CYS A 645 50.10 -24.40 -34.39
CA CYS A 645 51.14 -23.39 -34.73
C CYS A 645 50.67 -21.92 -34.74
N SER A 646 51.43 -20.90 -34.33
CA SER A 646 52.62 -20.67 -33.49
C SER A 646 52.91 -19.15 -33.54
N THR A 647 53.37 -18.56 -32.43
CA THR A 647 54.24 -17.34 -32.31
C THR A 647 53.91 -16.04 -33.04
N THR A 648 53.70 -14.94 -32.28
CA THR A 648 54.60 -13.75 -32.24
C THR A 648 54.12 -12.72 -31.20
N SER A 649 55.03 -12.28 -30.34
CA SER A 649 54.94 -11.07 -29.50
C SER A 649 55.01 -9.80 -30.37
N PRO A 650 54.72 -8.61 -29.82
CA PRO A 650 55.88 -7.75 -29.52
C PRO A 650 55.83 -7.07 -28.15
N THR A 651 57.02 -6.99 -27.57
CA THR A 651 57.49 -6.01 -26.59
C THR A 651 57.53 -4.60 -27.17
N SER A 652 57.17 -3.59 -26.37
CA SER A 652 57.90 -2.30 -26.36
C SER A 652 57.84 -1.67 -24.98
N ALA A 653 59.03 -1.39 -24.46
CA ALA A 653 59.31 -0.78 -23.18
C ALA A 653 59.31 0.77 -23.25
N SER A 654 59.11 1.35 -22.07
CA SER A 654 59.71 2.58 -21.51
C SER A 654 59.60 3.92 -22.26
N ARG A 655 59.05 4.92 -21.55
CA ARG A 655 59.79 6.15 -21.18
C ARG A 655 59.14 6.90 -20.02
N SER A 656 59.96 7.07 -18.98
CA SER A 656 59.87 7.97 -17.83
C SER A 656 60.27 9.41 -18.20
N SER A 657 59.69 10.41 -17.51
CA SER A 657 60.27 11.70 -17.05
C SER A 657 59.16 12.77 -16.98
N SER A 658 58.61 13.09 -15.79
CA SER A 658 59.07 14.12 -14.85
C SER A 658 58.88 15.58 -15.33
N ALA A 659 58.05 16.35 -14.63
CA ALA A 659 58.43 17.58 -13.90
C ALA A 659 57.24 18.54 -13.73
N SER A 660 57.09 19.00 -12.49
CA SER A 660 56.19 20.04 -11.98
C SER A 660 56.40 21.42 -12.62
N PRO A 661 55.58 22.42 -12.25
CA PRO A 661 56.15 23.42 -11.35
C PRO A 661 55.27 23.78 -10.12
N THR A 662 56.00 23.95 -9.02
CA THR A 662 55.80 24.79 -7.82
C THR A 662 55.38 26.24 -8.18
N SER A 663 54.78 27.13 -7.36
CA SER A 663 54.66 27.30 -5.89
C SER A 663 53.77 28.53 -5.55
N SER A 664 53.18 28.53 -4.34
CA SER A 664 53.01 29.63 -3.34
C SER A 664 52.32 30.95 -3.74
N SER A 665 51.55 31.68 -2.93
CA SER A 665 51.10 31.63 -1.52
C SER A 665 50.24 32.88 -1.26
N SER A 666 49.15 32.80 -0.47
CA SER A 666 48.82 33.73 0.64
C SER A 666 47.38 33.55 1.14
N THR A 667 47.26 33.13 2.40
CA THR A 667 46.14 33.33 3.35
C THR A 667 45.94 34.84 3.65
N PRO A 668 44.85 35.34 4.29
CA PRO A 668 44.37 34.82 5.58
C PRO A 668 42.86 34.99 5.95
N GLN A 669 42.55 34.47 7.15
CA GLN A 669 41.51 34.87 8.13
C GLN A 669 40.14 34.16 8.17
N THR A 670 40.10 33.18 9.07
CA THR A 670 39.00 32.81 9.97
C THR A 670 38.73 33.88 11.05
N PRO A 671 37.57 33.83 11.72
CA PRO A 671 37.53 34.07 13.16
C PRO A 671 36.83 32.94 13.94
N THR A 672 37.46 32.55 15.05
CA THR A 672 36.93 31.72 16.14
C THR A 672 36.77 32.58 17.39
N CYS A 673 35.72 32.39 18.20
CA CYS A 673 35.83 32.10 19.66
C CYS A 673 34.48 32.08 20.41
N SER A 674 34.08 30.89 20.85
CA SER A 674 33.96 30.48 22.27
C SER A 674 32.82 30.99 23.20
N PRO A 675 32.50 30.21 24.26
CA PRO A 675 31.18 30.10 24.88
C PRO A 675 31.05 30.87 26.19
N ARG A 676 29.81 31.09 26.68
CA ARG A 676 29.57 31.61 28.04
C ARG A 676 28.53 30.82 28.84
N ARG A 677 28.88 30.71 30.12
CA ARG A 677 28.37 29.91 31.23
C ARG A 677 26.97 30.29 31.71
N ARG A 678 26.35 29.31 32.39
CA ARG A 678 25.31 29.46 33.41
C ARG A 678 25.70 30.49 34.50
N SER A 679 24.71 31.29 34.92
CA SER A 679 24.59 31.80 36.29
C SER A 679 23.13 32.02 36.65
N SER A 680 22.75 31.48 37.80
CA SER A 680 21.50 31.65 38.53
C SER A 680 21.39 33.04 39.18
N SER A 681 20.20 33.64 39.17
CA SER A 681 19.70 34.46 40.28
C SER A 681 18.18 34.69 40.19
N SER A 682 17.53 34.38 41.30
CA SER A 682 16.15 34.66 41.72
C SER A 682 15.72 36.13 41.60
N SER A 683 14.42 36.39 41.33
CA SER A 683 13.52 37.06 42.31
C SER A 683 12.12 37.41 41.73
N THR A 684 11.10 37.00 42.51
CA THR A 684 9.82 37.67 42.86
C THR A 684 8.71 38.02 41.84
N THR A 685 7.57 37.33 42.08
CA THR A 685 6.18 37.82 42.20
C THR A 685 5.47 38.48 41.02
N ARG A 686 4.41 37.82 40.50
CA ARG A 686 2.99 38.14 40.78
C ARG A 686 2.05 37.24 39.98
N SER A 687 1.26 36.44 40.70
CA SER A 687 -0.02 35.92 40.20
C SER A 687 -1.06 37.04 40.19
N PRO A 688 -2.08 36.94 39.34
CA PRO A 688 -3.43 36.93 39.89
C PRO A 688 -4.28 35.78 39.34
N SER A 689 -5.00 35.18 40.27
CA SER A 689 -6.11 34.26 40.07
C SER A 689 -7.40 35.01 39.69
N ARG A 690 -8.35 34.24 39.13
CA ARG A 690 -9.79 34.47 38.84
C ARG A 690 -10.04 34.35 37.32
N SER A 691 -11.03 33.63 36.81
CA SER A 691 -12.10 32.78 37.37
C SER A 691 -12.83 32.20 36.15
N ALA A 692 -13.03 30.88 36.10
CA ALA A 692 -13.82 30.23 35.07
C ALA A 692 -15.33 30.36 35.38
N PRO A 693 -16.21 30.63 34.40
CA PRO A 693 -17.64 30.49 34.59
C PRO A 693 -18.09 29.06 34.26
N SER A 694 -18.83 28.50 35.22
CA SER A 694 -19.59 27.25 35.16
C SER A 694 -20.73 27.32 34.14
N ALA A 695 -20.81 26.33 33.25
CA ALA A 695 -21.96 26.10 32.37
C ALA A 695 -23.02 25.21 33.06
N PRO A 696 -24.33 25.45 32.84
CA PRO A 696 -25.41 24.69 33.49
C PRO A 696 -25.73 23.37 32.76
N PRO A 697 -26.34 22.39 33.44
CA PRO A 697 -26.68 21.09 32.85
C PRO A 697 -27.97 21.18 32.02
N CYS A 698 -27.93 20.67 30.79
CA CYS A 698 -29.13 20.45 29.98
C CYS A 698 -29.73 19.07 30.28
N THR A 699 -30.98 19.08 30.74
CA THR A 699 -31.88 17.94 30.84
C THR A 699 -32.35 17.46 29.45
N PRO A 700 -32.62 16.15 29.28
CA PRO A 700 -33.14 15.63 28.01
C PRO A 700 -34.65 15.85 27.88
N PRO A 701 -35.19 16.15 26.69
CA PRO A 701 -36.63 16.12 26.50
C PRO A 701 -37.14 14.68 26.34
N SER A 702 -38.31 14.51 26.91
CA SER A 702 -39.14 13.32 27.08
C SER A 702 -39.63 12.66 25.79
N SER A 703 -39.59 11.33 25.82
CA SER A 703 -40.60 10.37 25.33
C SER A 703 -41.72 10.88 24.40
N TRP A 704 -41.72 10.38 23.17
CA TRP A 704 -42.95 10.16 22.39
C TRP A 704 -43.07 8.68 22.04
N THR A 705 -43.71 7.94 22.94
CA THR A 705 -44.39 6.69 22.63
C THR A 705 -45.65 7.03 21.84
N ARG A 706 -45.76 6.57 20.59
CA ARG A 706 -47.06 6.47 19.92
C ARG A 706 -47.37 5.02 19.59
N SER A 707 -48.46 4.59 20.21
CA SER A 707 -49.08 3.29 20.16
C SER A 707 -49.47 2.91 18.73
N LEU A 708 -49.12 1.67 18.36
CA LEU A 708 -49.83 0.90 17.36
C LEU A 708 -51.32 0.85 17.73
N THR A 709 -52.18 1.25 16.79
CA THR A 709 -53.57 0.80 16.76
C THR A 709 -53.92 0.46 15.32
N LEU A 710 -54.16 -0.83 15.11
CA LEU A 710 -54.81 -1.40 13.93
C LEU A 710 -56.23 -0.82 13.82
N SER A 711 -56.59 -0.32 12.65
CA SER A 711 -57.98 -0.29 12.22
C SER A 711 -58.07 -0.55 10.73
N SER A 712 -58.71 -1.67 10.42
CA SER A 712 -59.16 -2.10 9.12
C SER A 712 -60.23 -1.16 8.55
N ALA A 713 -60.08 -0.75 7.29
CA ALA A 713 -61.22 -0.38 6.46
C ALA A 713 -60.95 -0.75 5.01
N GLN A 714 -61.70 -1.75 4.54
CA GLN A 714 -61.90 -2.05 3.14
C GLN A 714 -62.51 -0.83 2.43
N THR A 715 -62.08 -0.54 1.22
CA THR A 715 -62.99 -0.14 0.14
C THR A 715 -62.33 -0.35 -1.21
N SER A 716 -63.00 -1.17 -2.01
CA SER A 716 -62.83 -1.38 -3.43
C SER A 716 -62.92 -0.08 -4.23
N THR A 717 -62.13 0.05 -5.29
CA THR A 717 -62.65 0.39 -6.63
C THR A 717 -61.60 0.13 -7.70
N SER A 718 -61.94 -0.81 -8.57
CA SER A 718 -61.33 -1.06 -9.87
C SER A 718 -61.54 0.12 -10.81
N ARG A 719 -60.48 0.62 -11.46
CA ARG A 719 -60.59 1.26 -12.77
C ARG A 719 -59.44 0.81 -13.66
N THR A 720 -59.79 -0.11 -14.55
CA THR A 720 -59.14 -0.36 -15.83
C THR A 720 -59.20 0.89 -16.69
N CYS A 721 -58.06 1.38 -17.19
CA CYS A 721 -58.01 2.23 -18.37
C CYS A 721 -56.90 1.72 -19.30
N SER A 722 -57.37 1.12 -20.38
CA SER A 722 -56.67 0.74 -21.59
C SER A 722 -56.37 1.96 -22.47
N SER A 723 -55.13 2.09 -22.93
CA SER A 723 -54.76 2.74 -24.20
C SER A 723 -53.32 2.30 -24.52
N SER A 724 -53.02 1.33 -25.39
CA SER A 724 -53.06 1.29 -26.86
C SER A 724 -52.56 2.57 -27.54
N LEU A 725 -51.31 2.52 -28.03
CA LEU A 725 -50.78 3.16 -29.26
C LEU A 725 -49.31 2.68 -29.49
N PRO A 726 -48.73 2.81 -30.70
CA PRO A 726 -48.35 1.65 -31.50
C PRO A 726 -46.84 1.40 -31.64
N ALA A 727 -46.51 0.16 -32.00
CA ALA A 727 -45.18 -0.31 -32.34
C ALA A 727 -44.62 0.39 -33.59
N ALA A 728 -43.45 1.02 -33.44
CA ALA A 728 -42.61 1.44 -34.56
C ALA A 728 -41.55 0.36 -34.83
N SER A 729 -41.54 -0.10 -36.07
CA SER A 729 -40.66 -1.09 -36.68
C SER A 729 -39.18 -0.68 -36.69
N MET A 730 -38.32 -1.49 -36.07
CA MET A 730 -36.85 -1.43 -36.21
C MET A 730 -36.38 -2.33 -37.36
N PRO A 731 -35.43 -1.89 -38.22
CA PRO A 731 -34.78 -2.75 -39.19
C PRO A 731 -33.68 -3.58 -38.53
N SER A 732 -33.64 -4.87 -38.87
CA SER A 732 -32.67 -5.86 -38.42
C SER A 732 -31.47 -5.92 -39.38
N LEU A 733 -30.24 -5.87 -38.84
CA LEU A 733 -28.99 -6.17 -39.58
C LEU A 733 -27.96 -6.84 -38.63
N PRO A 734 -26.95 -7.57 -39.16
CA PRO A 734 -26.79 -9.00 -38.89
C PRO A 734 -25.72 -9.34 -37.82
N ARG A 735 -25.91 -10.49 -37.18
CA ARG A 735 -24.88 -11.20 -36.42
C ARG A 735 -23.82 -11.75 -37.36
N THR A 736 -22.56 -11.35 -37.16
CA THR A 736 -21.39 -12.10 -37.63
C THR A 736 -20.85 -12.98 -36.51
N THR A 737 -20.51 -14.20 -36.92
CA THR A 737 -20.07 -15.40 -36.18
C THR A 737 -18.88 -15.22 -35.27
#